data_AF-A0A5C4Y4Q2-F1
#
_entry.id   AF-A0A5C4Y4Q2-F1
#
_cell.length_a   1.000
_cell.length_b   1.000
_cell.length_c   1.000
_cell.angle_alpha   90.00
_cell.angle_beta   90.00
_cell.angle_gamma   90.00
#
_symmetry.space_group_name_H-M   'P 1'
#
loop_
_entity.id
_entity.type
_entity.pdbx_description
1 polymer ?
#
loop_
_entity_poly.entity_id
_entity_poly.type
_entity_poly.pdbx_seq_one_letter_code
_entity_poly.pdbx_strand_id
1 'polypeptide(L)'
;MDIPPEVLEQTHARFVSRDSERARTHERLIVGGPMAANTAERLEARLTRLGVPHTDACALAEGRETMAAVTERLPGKPRIQTERVLGANDLVGVAYLDLARSASRAVGRVVLKDARGRTVGFGTGWLCSPRAILTNHHVLENAATARLAVIEFNYELLPGGELATPVTLALDPDTLFVTSEALDYSLVAVRGDTAAYGWLPLIASTDKTVLGEALSIVQHPGGETKQVALRENRLIDLLPDFLHYETDTAPGSSGSPVFNDAWEVVALHHSGVPRTDSQGRTLRRDGQPLQPGDPDSAIDWIANEGVRVSRILNDLRTRADAADNALVTEVLSGDRPPTLVPNPVPPGAGVLEAVSTLDLGLIAPGPDGVASWPVTLRLRVSEGEAHPAEPASGPTPGPGQQSGYLDPQDEADAAAYYAGVALDGSPQARFLALSQLVTRTHARQPRYSPATELYPAVDVWPDGLLRSLYSAREHAPGEFIAADLAAQARRTELAAREGIALDTLEDAFPYNCEHVVPQSWFAKREPMRGDLHHLFACEPDCNSFRGNTPYFDFPDYGEALRSDCGRRDPGEFEPAHGKGAAARATLYFLLRYPGVVRQYSARHLDTLLAWHAATPPGDWERHRNALIFARQGNRNPLIDHPEWGAGVDFSEGLGR
;
A
#
# COMPACT_ATOMS: atom_id res chain seq x y z
N MET A 1 22.54 -25.49 4.24
CA MET A 1 22.60 -26.43 3.11
C MET A 1 22.53 -25.54 1.92
N ASP A 2 23.60 -25.57 1.14
CA ASP A 2 23.81 -24.58 0.10
C ASP A 2 23.08 -25.09 -1.16
N ILE A 3 22.50 -24.17 -1.92
CA ILE A 3 21.80 -24.51 -3.16
C ILE A 3 22.84 -25.14 -4.11
N PRO A 4 22.54 -26.27 -4.78
CA PRO A 4 23.49 -26.89 -5.71
C PRO A 4 23.95 -25.87 -6.77
N PRO A 5 25.26 -25.79 -7.08
CA PRO A 5 25.78 -24.83 -8.06
C PRO A 5 25.08 -24.92 -9.41
N GLU A 6 24.70 -26.13 -9.84
CA GLU A 6 23.98 -26.33 -11.11
C GLU A 6 22.59 -25.67 -11.08
N VAL A 7 21.90 -25.68 -9.94
CA VAL A 7 20.60 -25.03 -9.78
C VAL A 7 20.76 -23.51 -9.87
N LEU A 8 21.78 -22.94 -9.21
CA LEU A 8 22.10 -21.51 -9.29
C LEU A 8 22.43 -21.06 -10.72
N GLU A 9 23.27 -21.83 -11.43
CA GLU A 9 23.62 -21.55 -12.83
C GLU A 9 22.40 -21.59 -13.74
N GLN A 10 21.54 -22.60 -13.58
CA GLN A 10 20.31 -22.73 -14.36
C GLN A 10 19.30 -21.61 -14.06
N THR A 11 19.12 -21.25 -12.79
CA THR A 11 18.27 -20.12 -12.36
C THR A 11 18.79 -18.81 -12.94
N HIS A 12 20.10 -18.56 -12.86
CA HIS A 12 20.73 -17.38 -13.44
C HIS A 12 20.58 -17.35 -14.98
N ALA A 13 20.80 -18.48 -15.66
CA ALA A 13 20.64 -18.57 -17.11
C ALA A 13 19.19 -18.28 -17.54
N ARG A 14 18.20 -18.84 -16.84
CA ARG A 14 16.78 -18.54 -17.06
C ARG A 14 16.50 -17.05 -16.83
N PHE A 15 17.01 -16.48 -15.73
CA PHE A 15 16.86 -15.06 -15.44
C PHE A 15 17.42 -14.20 -16.58
N VAL A 16 18.70 -14.33 -16.93
CA VAL A 16 19.36 -13.53 -17.98
C VAL A 16 18.68 -13.70 -19.34
N SER A 17 18.29 -14.94 -19.71
CA SER A 17 17.60 -15.19 -20.99
C SER A 17 16.30 -14.40 -21.15
N ARG A 18 15.71 -13.98 -20.02
CA ARG A 18 14.45 -13.25 -19.91
C ARG A 18 14.65 -11.75 -19.72
N ASP A 19 15.88 -11.22 -19.68
CA ASP A 19 16.17 -9.80 -19.39
C ASP A 19 15.33 -8.84 -20.25
N SER A 20 15.30 -9.06 -21.56
CA SER A 20 14.53 -8.19 -22.47
C SER A 20 13.03 -8.24 -22.22
N GLU A 21 12.49 -9.40 -21.84
CA GLU A 21 11.05 -9.54 -21.58
C GLU A 21 10.68 -9.00 -20.21
N ARG A 22 11.51 -9.23 -19.20
CA ARG A 22 11.35 -8.66 -17.87
C ARG A 22 11.49 -7.13 -17.90
N ALA A 23 12.42 -6.57 -18.67
CA ALA A 23 12.52 -5.12 -18.88
C ALA A 23 11.23 -4.54 -19.50
N ARG A 24 10.66 -5.19 -20.52
CA ARG A 24 9.36 -4.80 -21.10
C ARG A 24 8.21 -4.96 -20.12
N THR A 25 8.22 -6.02 -19.30
CA THR A 25 7.21 -6.22 -18.25
C THR A 25 7.31 -5.13 -17.19
N HIS A 26 8.51 -4.79 -16.76
CA HIS A 26 8.76 -3.71 -15.81
C HIS A 26 8.31 -2.35 -16.35
N GLU A 27 8.63 -2.05 -17.62
CA GLU A 27 8.14 -0.84 -18.30
C GLU A 27 6.60 -0.81 -18.36
N ARG A 28 5.95 -1.92 -18.75
CA ARG A 28 4.48 -2.01 -18.77
C ARG A 28 3.87 -1.86 -17.38
N LEU A 29 4.49 -2.42 -16.35
CA LEU A 29 4.08 -2.27 -14.96
C LEU A 29 4.19 -0.80 -14.49
N ILE A 30 5.23 -0.07 -14.91
CA ILE A 30 5.39 1.36 -14.60
C ILE A 30 4.34 2.20 -15.32
N VAL A 31 4.13 1.98 -16.61
CA VAL A 31 3.28 2.83 -17.46
C VAL A 31 1.79 2.59 -17.22
N GLY A 32 1.38 1.33 -17.00
CA GLY A 32 -0.04 0.96 -16.92
C GLY A 32 -0.37 -0.11 -15.88
N GLY A 33 0.53 -0.36 -14.93
CA GLY A 33 0.31 -1.29 -13.83
C GLY A 33 0.15 -2.75 -14.28
N PRO A 34 -0.37 -3.62 -13.38
CA PRO A 34 -0.68 -5.01 -13.68
C PRO A 34 -1.61 -5.19 -14.88
N MET A 35 -2.49 -4.21 -15.16
CA MET A 35 -3.39 -4.25 -16.32
C MET A 35 -2.63 -4.23 -17.65
N ALA A 36 -1.58 -3.41 -17.78
CA ALA A 36 -0.78 -3.34 -19.00
C ALA A 36 0.26 -4.47 -19.11
N ALA A 37 0.71 -5.01 -17.98
CA ALA A 37 1.76 -6.03 -17.94
C ALA A 37 1.28 -7.45 -18.23
N ASN A 38 -0.03 -7.70 -18.15
CA ASN A 38 -0.63 -9.02 -18.29
C ASN A 38 -1.49 -9.14 -19.56
N THR A 39 -1.73 -10.37 -20.02
CA THR A 39 -2.68 -10.61 -21.12
C THR A 39 -4.11 -10.48 -20.63
N ALA A 40 -5.03 -10.12 -21.53
CA ALA A 40 -6.44 -9.98 -21.22
C ALA A 40 -7.02 -11.27 -20.62
N GLU A 41 -6.69 -12.43 -21.18
CA GLU A 41 -7.18 -13.73 -20.71
C GLU A 41 -6.73 -14.03 -19.28
N ARG A 42 -5.50 -13.62 -18.92
CA ARG A 42 -4.96 -13.80 -17.58
C ARG A 42 -5.63 -12.89 -16.57
N LEU A 43 -5.86 -11.63 -16.94
CA LEU A 43 -6.56 -10.66 -16.09
C LEU A 43 -8.01 -11.07 -15.88
N GLU A 44 -8.72 -11.46 -16.94
CA GLU A 44 -10.09 -11.95 -16.88
C GLU A 44 -10.23 -13.14 -15.93
N ALA A 45 -9.37 -14.15 -16.09
CA ALA A 45 -9.39 -15.33 -15.25
C ALA A 45 -9.08 -14.99 -13.78
N ARG A 46 -8.09 -14.12 -13.54
CA ARG A 46 -7.76 -13.65 -12.19
C ARG A 46 -8.93 -12.89 -11.55
N LEU A 47 -9.51 -11.93 -12.27
CA LEU A 47 -10.64 -11.12 -11.80
C LEU A 47 -11.85 -11.99 -11.48
N THR A 48 -12.19 -12.93 -12.37
CA THR A 48 -13.29 -13.88 -12.15
C THR A 48 -13.05 -14.71 -10.90
N ARG A 49 -11.79 -15.16 -10.67
CA ARG A 49 -11.39 -15.90 -9.46
C ARG A 49 -11.54 -15.08 -8.18
N LEU A 50 -11.32 -13.77 -8.23
CA LEU A 50 -11.53 -12.84 -7.10
C LEU A 50 -13.02 -12.49 -6.88
N GLY A 51 -13.92 -13.05 -7.67
CA GLY A 51 -15.37 -12.86 -7.55
C GLY A 51 -15.90 -11.67 -8.35
N VAL A 52 -15.14 -11.15 -9.32
CA VAL A 52 -15.63 -10.16 -10.29
C VAL A 52 -16.54 -10.87 -11.31
N PRO A 53 -17.74 -10.35 -11.63
CA PRO A 53 -18.58 -10.90 -12.68
C PRO A 53 -17.81 -10.99 -14.00
N HIS A 54 -17.93 -12.12 -14.70
CA HIS A 54 -17.18 -12.39 -15.93
C HIS A 54 -17.29 -11.26 -16.97
N THR A 55 -18.47 -10.65 -17.12
CA THR A 55 -18.68 -9.51 -18.02
C THR A 55 -17.84 -8.29 -17.66
N ASP A 56 -17.73 -7.97 -16.37
CA ASP A 56 -16.90 -6.87 -15.88
C ASP A 56 -15.42 -7.23 -15.96
N ALA A 57 -15.07 -8.50 -15.69
CA ALA A 57 -13.70 -9.01 -15.82
C ALA A 57 -13.18 -8.90 -17.27
N CYS A 58 -13.98 -9.27 -18.27
CA CYS A 58 -13.65 -9.10 -19.69
C CYS A 58 -13.51 -7.61 -20.05
N ALA A 59 -14.44 -6.77 -19.60
CA ALA A 59 -14.42 -5.35 -19.91
C ALA A 59 -13.17 -4.64 -19.34
N LEU A 60 -12.74 -5.02 -18.13
CA LEU A 60 -11.48 -4.54 -17.54
C LEU A 60 -10.27 -5.05 -18.32
N ALA A 61 -10.23 -6.35 -18.60
CA ALA A 61 -9.12 -7.00 -19.30
C ALA A 61 -8.90 -6.42 -20.71
N GLU A 62 -9.96 -6.00 -21.39
CA GLU A 62 -9.91 -5.38 -22.72
C GLU A 62 -9.77 -3.85 -22.68
N GLY A 63 -9.73 -3.24 -21.49
CA GLY A 63 -9.64 -1.78 -21.33
C GLY A 63 -10.90 -1.02 -21.77
N ARG A 64 -12.05 -1.69 -21.86
CA ARG A 64 -13.36 -1.09 -22.20
C ARG A 64 -14.03 -0.41 -21.00
N GLU A 65 -13.66 -0.81 -19.79
CA GLU A 65 -14.11 -0.24 -18.52
C GLU A 65 -12.90 0.09 -17.65
N THR A 66 -13.05 1.04 -16.73
CA THR A 66 -12.01 1.35 -15.74
C THR A 66 -12.19 0.50 -14.49
N MET A 67 -11.09 0.22 -13.79
CA MET A 67 -11.14 -0.50 -12.51
C MET A 67 -12.08 0.17 -11.53
N ALA A 68 -12.06 1.50 -11.46
CA ALA A 68 -12.93 2.29 -10.60
C ALA A 68 -14.43 2.02 -10.88
N ALA A 69 -14.83 2.00 -12.16
CA ALA A 69 -16.22 1.80 -12.55
C ALA A 69 -16.74 0.39 -12.20
N VAL A 70 -15.91 -0.64 -12.40
CA VAL A 70 -16.26 -2.01 -12.00
C VAL A 70 -16.27 -2.16 -10.48
N THR A 71 -15.27 -1.60 -9.81
CA THR A 71 -15.09 -1.63 -8.36
C THR A 71 -16.28 -1.04 -7.62
N GLU A 72 -16.91 0.01 -8.15
CA GLU A 72 -18.14 0.59 -7.60
C GLU A 72 -19.35 -0.37 -7.67
N ARG A 73 -19.42 -1.21 -8.70
CA ARG A 73 -20.48 -2.21 -8.90
C ARG A 73 -20.27 -3.48 -8.08
N LEU A 74 -19.02 -3.75 -7.66
CA LEU A 74 -18.68 -4.95 -6.92
C LEU A 74 -19.11 -4.87 -5.44
N PRO A 75 -19.60 -5.99 -4.87
CA PRO A 75 -19.81 -6.07 -3.43
C PRO A 75 -18.48 -5.94 -2.70
N GLY A 76 -18.52 -5.51 -1.43
CA GLY A 76 -17.34 -5.06 -0.69
C GLY A 76 -16.17 -6.06 -0.61
N LYS A 77 -16.42 -7.38 -0.67
CA LYS A 77 -15.37 -8.42 -0.58
C LYS A 77 -14.58 -8.62 -1.89
N PRO A 78 -15.20 -8.88 -3.06
CA PRO A 78 -14.50 -8.90 -4.35
C PRO A 78 -13.78 -7.58 -4.69
N ARG A 79 -14.35 -6.45 -4.25
CA ARG A 79 -13.80 -5.11 -4.45
C ARG A 79 -12.38 -4.98 -3.87
N ILE A 80 -12.21 -5.29 -2.58
CA ILE A 80 -10.92 -5.19 -1.87
C ILE A 80 -9.87 -6.14 -2.45
N GLN A 81 -10.26 -7.35 -2.84
CA GLN A 81 -9.31 -8.32 -3.39
C GLN A 81 -8.80 -7.88 -4.76
N THR A 82 -9.65 -7.25 -5.57
CA THR A 82 -9.31 -6.82 -6.92
C THR A 82 -8.37 -5.62 -6.94
N GLU A 83 -8.62 -4.60 -6.11
CA GLU A 83 -7.77 -3.40 -5.97
C GLU A 83 -6.33 -3.75 -5.59
N ARG A 84 -6.16 -4.75 -4.71
CA ARG A 84 -4.85 -5.24 -4.25
C ARG A 84 -4.07 -5.92 -5.36
N VAL A 85 -4.70 -6.87 -6.05
CA VAL A 85 -4.06 -7.68 -7.10
C VAL A 85 -3.63 -6.84 -8.30
N LEU A 86 -4.33 -5.73 -8.55
CA LEU A 86 -4.10 -4.86 -9.71
C LEU A 86 -3.36 -3.56 -9.37
N GLY A 87 -2.68 -3.55 -8.22
CA GLY A 87 -1.56 -2.64 -7.95
C GLY A 87 -1.93 -1.24 -7.46
N ALA A 88 -3.15 -1.04 -6.94
CA ALA A 88 -3.62 0.27 -6.52
C ALA A 88 -3.44 0.55 -5.01
N ASN A 89 -3.04 -0.43 -4.19
CA ASN A 89 -3.03 -0.26 -2.74
C ASN A 89 -2.22 -1.33 -1.97
N ASP A 90 -1.24 -0.91 -1.16
CA ASP A 90 -0.53 -1.79 -0.21
C ASP A 90 -1.27 -1.98 1.13
N LEU A 91 -2.42 -1.30 1.32
CA LEU A 91 -3.23 -1.46 2.53
C LEU A 91 -3.92 -2.83 2.53
N VAL A 92 -3.49 -3.67 3.46
CA VAL A 92 -4.16 -4.92 3.79
C VAL A 92 -4.91 -4.78 5.12
N GLY A 93 -6.16 -5.24 5.16
CA GLY A 93 -6.92 -5.28 6.41
C GLY A 93 -6.25 -6.21 7.42
N VAL A 94 -6.47 -5.98 8.73
CA VAL A 94 -5.83 -6.79 9.80
C VAL A 94 -6.13 -8.29 9.67
N ALA A 95 -7.30 -8.65 9.14
CA ALA A 95 -7.66 -10.04 8.83
C ALA A 95 -6.66 -10.73 7.87
N TYR A 96 -5.87 -9.97 7.08
CA TYR A 96 -4.78 -10.51 6.30
C TYR A 96 -3.70 -11.16 7.16
N LEU A 97 -3.39 -10.59 8.33
CA LEU A 97 -2.46 -11.17 9.30
C LEU A 97 -3.06 -12.39 10.00
N ASP A 98 -4.39 -12.43 10.20
CA ASP A 98 -5.07 -13.64 10.70
C ASP A 98 -5.00 -14.79 9.69
N LEU A 99 -5.19 -14.46 8.40
CA LEU A 99 -5.01 -15.42 7.30
C LEU A 99 -3.55 -15.84 7.17
N ALA A 100 -2.60 -14.90 7.30
CA ALA A 100 -1.17 -15.19 7.36
C ALA A 100 -0.85 -16.17 8.48
N ARG A 101 -1.40 -15.89 9.66
CA ARG A 101 -1.20 -16.72 10.84
C ARG A 101 -1.80 -18.10 10.63
N SER A 102 -3.00 -18.19 10.08
CA SER A 102 -3.66 -19.46 9.74
C SER A 102 -2.82 -20.28 8.76
N ALA A 103 -2.38 -19.69 7.65
CA ALA A 103 -1.54 -20.34 6.65
C ALA A 103 -0.18 -20.78 7.22
N SER A 104 0.43 -19.96 8.09
CA SER A 104 1.73 -20.24 8.69
C SER A 104 1.75 -21.49 9.59
N ARG A 105 0.59 -21.96 10.07
CA ARG A 105 0.50 -23.16 10.94
C ARG A 105 0.93 -24.43 10.21
N ALA A 106 0.61 -24.51 8.92
CA ALA A 106 0.95 -25.64 8.06
C ALA A 106 2.41 -25.63 7.59
N VAL A 107 3.17 -24.57 7.87
CA VAL A 107 4.59 -24.43 7.50
C VAL A 107 5.48 -24.82 8.68
N GLY A 108 6.47 -25.66 8.42
CA GLY A 108 7.43 -26.14 9.41
C GLY A 108 8.87 -26.15 8.90
N ARG A 109 9.80 -26.22 9.85
CA ARG A 109 11.23 -26.32 9.56
C ARG A 109 11.59 -27.77 9.26
N VAL A 110 12.12 -28.07 8.09
CA VAL A 110 12.68 -29.38 7.77
C VAL A 110 14.10 -29.44 8.32
N VAL A 111 14.37 -30.42 9.18
CA VAL A 111 15.68 -30.65 9.80
C VAL A 111 16.26 -31.94 9.23
N LEU A 112 17.37 -31.80 8.52
CA LEU A 112 18.09 -32.93 7.92
C LEU A 112 19.07 -33.50 8.93
N LYS A 113 19.07 -34.82 9.07
CA LYS A 113 19.93 -35.53 10.02
C LYS A 113 20.77 -36.59 9.31
N ASP A 114 21.99 -36.80 9.81
CA ASP A 114 22.81 -37.93 9.39
C ASP A 114 22.39 -39.24 10.09
N ALA A 115 23.01 -40.36 9.70
CA ALA A 115 22.75 -41.67 10.30
C ALA A 115 23.06 -41.76 11.81
N ARG A 116 23.76 -40.77 12.38
CA ARG A 116 24.06 -40.65 13.82
C ARG A 116 23.08 -39.70 14.53
N GLY A 117 22.08 -39.17 13.83
CA GLY A 117 21.08 -38.25 14.35
C GLY A 117 21.55 -36.80 14.48
N ARG A 118 22.72 -36.44 13.94
CA ARG A 118 23.25 -35.07 13.99
C ARG A 118 22.63 -34.23 12.89
N THR A 119 22.26 -32.99 13.20
CA THR A 119 21.75 -32.05 12.21
C THR A 119 22.84 -31.68 11.21
N VAL A 120 22.54 -31.81 9.92
CA VAL A 120 23.45 -31.49 8.81
C VAL A 120 22.93 -30.39 7.90
N GLY A 121 21.65 -30.03 8.03
CA GLY A 121 21.05 -28.97 7.22
C GLY A 121 19.63 -28.66 7.65
N PHE A 122 19.13 -27.55 7.10
CA PHE A 122 17.78 -27.06 7.31
C PHE A 122 17.16 -26.71 5.95
N GLY A 123 15.85 -26.84 5.89
CA GLY A 123 15.01 -26.28 4.83
C GLY A 123 13.65 -25.92 5.41
N THR A 124 12.76 -25.49 4.54
CA THR A 124 11.34 -25.27 4.85
C THR A 124 10.50 -26.33 4.16
N GLY A 125 9.36 -26.68 4.75
CA GLY A 125 8.37 -27.53 4.11
C GLY A 125 6.99 -27.21 4.67
N TRP A 126 5.95 -27.67 4.00
CA TRP A 126 4.59 -27.42 4.46
C TRP A 126 3.66 -28.59 4.17
N LEU A 127 2.62 -28.74 5.00
CA LEU A 127 1.53 -29.69 4.76
C LEU A 127 0.73 -29.23 3.53
N CYS A 128 0.74 -30.04 2.47
CA CYS A 128 -0.08 -29.83 1.27
C CYS A 128 -1.34 -30.72 1.23
N SER A 129 -1.40 -31.70 2.12
CA SER A 129 -2.60 -32.47 2.48
C SER A 129 -2.53 -32.79 3.99
N PRO A 130 -3.54 -33.44 4.58
CA PRO A 130 -3.49 -33.83 5.99
C PRO A 130 -2.23 -34.63 6.37
N ARG A 131 -1.66 -35.41 5.45
CA ARG A 131 -0.58 -36.36 5.78
C ARG A 131 0.61 -36.31 4.83
N ALA A 132 0.69 -35.31 3.95
CA ALA A 132 1.80 -35.12 3.03
C ALA A 132 2.37 -33.72 3.13
N ILE A 133 3.70 -33.61 3.11
CA ILE A 133 4.41 -32.35 3.04
C ILE A 133 5.08 -32.18 1.67
N LEU A 134 5.22 -30.93 1.23
CA LEU A 134 5.99 -30.53 0.07
C LEU A 134 7.23 -29.72 0.51
N THR A 135 8.35 -29.97 -0.15
CA THR A 135 9.61 -29.20 -0.04
C THR A 135 10.40 -29.36 -1.34
N ASN A 136 11.65 -28.88 -1.42
CA ASN A 136 12.49 -29.04 -2.60
C ASN A 136 13.14 -30.43 -2.74
N HIS A 137 13.49 -30.79 -3.97
CA HIS A 137 14.29 -31.99 -4.23
C HIS A 137 15.67 -31.86 -3.59
N HIS A 138 16.35 -30.73 -3.76
CA HIS A 138 17.67 -30.55 -3.15
C HIS A 138 17.65 -30.52 -1.61
N VAL A 139 16.48 -30.33 -0.98
CA VAL A 139 16.31 -30.50 0.48
C VAL A 139 16.14 -31.98 0.82
N LEU A 140 15.27 -32.69 0.10
CA LEU A 140 15.02 -34.13 0.28
C LEU A 140 15.28 -34.90 -1.03
N GLU A 141 16.55 -35.15 -1.31
CA GLU A 141 16.99 -35.69 -2.62
C GLU A 141 16.51 -37.11 -2.87
N ASN A 142 16.34 -37.90 -1.80
CA ASN A 142 15.98 -39.30 -1.90
C ASN A 142 15.29 -39.80 -0.62
N ALA A 143 14.67 -40.98 -0.73
CA ALA A 143 13.93 -41.63 0.34
C ALA A 143 14.80 -41.91 1.59
N ALA A 144 16.11 -42.13 1.45
CA ALA A 144 16.99 -42.38 2.58
C ALA A 144 17.24 -41.10 3.39
N THR A 145 17.45 -39.96 2.72
CA THR A 145 17.53 -38.64 3.36
C THR A 145 16.22 -38.29 4.05
N ALA A 146 15.09 -38.48 3.37
CA ALA A 146 13.76 -38.24 3.93
C ALA A 146 13.50 -39.07 5.21
N ARG A 147 13.96 -40.32 5.25
CA ARG A 147 13.77 -41.22 6.41
C ARG A 147 14.46 -40.72 7.68
N LEU A 148 15.58 -40.01 7.54
CA LEU A 148 16.33 -39.44 8.67
C LEU A 148 15.86 -38.03 9.04
N ALA A 149 15.22 -37.34 8.10
CA ALA A 149 14.73 -35.99 8.29
C ALA A 149 13.46 -35.95 9.16
N VAL A 150 13.23 -34.79 9.76
CA VAL A 150 12.03 -34.48 10.54
C VAL A 150 11.51 -33.10 10.11
N ILE A 151 10.23 -32.85 10.35
CA ILE A 151 9.64 -31.51 10.23
C ILE A 151 9.23 -31.00 11.61
N GLU A 152 9.56 -29.76 11.91
CA GLU A 152 9.26 -29.09 13.16
C GLU A 152 8.22 -27.99 12.94
N PHE A 153 7.00 -28.23 13.42
CA PHE A 153 5.97 -27.21 13.49
C PHE A 153 6.14 -26.36 14.76
N ASN A 154 5.56 -25.16 14.77
CA ASN A 154 5.66 -24.18 15.86
C ASN A 154 7.10 -23.78 16.25
N TYR A 155 8.10 -24.00 15.39
CA TYR A 155 9.44 -23.46 15.61
C TYR A 155 9.45 -21.95 15.31
N GLU A 156 8.87 -21.15 16.18
CA GLU A 156 8.60 -19.72 15.97
C GLU A 156 8.61 -18.95 17.29
N LEU A 157 8.81 -17.63 17.22
CA LEU A 157 8.77 -16.77 18.40
C LEU A 157 7.34 -16.36 18.74
N LEU A 158 6.99 -16.44 20.03
CA LEU A 158 5.78 -15.86 20.59
C LEU A 158 5.94 -14.34 20.75
N PRO A 159 4.85 -13.57 20.96
CA PRO A 159 4.93 -12.11 21.10
C PRO A 159 5.88 -11.60 22.19
N GLY A 160 6.18 -12.42 23.21
CA GLY A 160 7.15 -12.10 24.26
C GLY A 160 8.62 -12.37 23.89
N GLY A 161 8.90 -12.85 22.68
CA GLY A 161 10.25 -13.24 22.23
C GLY A 161 10.68 -14.65 22.64
N GLU A 162 9.82 -15.40 23.35
CA GLU A 162 10.07 -16.78 23.74
C GLU A 162 9.80 -17.74 22.58
N LEU A 163 10.57 -18.83 22.50
CA LEU A 163 10.33 -19.88 21.52
C LEU A 163 9.06 -20.67 21.88
N ALA A 164 8.12 -20.80 20.94
CA ALA A 164 6.98 -21.69 21.10
C ALA A 164 7.44 -23.16 21.15
N THR A 165 6.69 -24.01 21.86
CA THR A 165 7.03 -25.44 21.96
C THR A 165 6.99 -26.11 20.59
N PRO A 166 8.14 -26.52 20.02
CA PRO A 166 8.16 -27.13 18.70
C PRO A 166 7.57 -28.53 18.74
N VAL A 167 6.86 -28.91 17.68
CA VAL A 167 6.35 -30.27 17.50
C VAL A 167 7.10 -30.91 16.35
N THR A 168 7.94 -31.88 16.68
CA THR A 168 8.78 -32.60 15.72
C THR A 168 8.06 -33.86 15.26
N LEU A 169 7.79 -33.96 13.96
CA LEU A 169 7.20 -35.13 13.31
C LEU A 169 8.20 -35.79 12.36
N ALA A 170 8.21 -37.12 12.33
CA ALA A 170 9.08 -37.88 11.42
C ALA A 170 8.45 -37.96 10.02
N LEU A 171 9.29 -37.92 8.99
CA LEU A 171 8.83 -38.15 7.61
C LEU A 171 8.73 -39.66 7.33
N ASP A 172 7.89 -40.01 6.37
CA ASP A 172 7.54 -41.39 6.05
C ASP A 172 7.62 -41.71 4.56
N PRO A 173 8.85 -41.81 4.03
CA PRO A 173 9.06 -42.07 2.62
C PRO A 173 8.59 -43.46 2.16
N ASP A 174 8.32 -44.40 3.08
CA ASP A 174 7.78 -45.72 2.74
C ASP A 174 6.29 -45.65 2.35
N THR A 175 5.55 -44.72 2.97
CA THR A 175 4.13 -44.49 2.67
C THR A 175 3.96 -43.64 1.41
N LEU A 176 4.78 -42.60 1.27
CA LEU A 176 4.83 -41.76 0.08
C LEU A 176 6.18 -41.05 0.00
N PHE A 177 6.86 -41.21 -1.14
CA PHE A 177 7.97 -40.37 -1.54
C PHE A 177 7.98 -40.23 -3.07
N VAL A 178 7.73 -39.02 -3.56
CA VAL A 178 7.82 -38.67 -4.98
C VAL A 178 8.73 -37.45 -5.07
N THR A 179 9.73 -37.51 -5.95
CA THR A 179 10.69 -36.42 -6.10
C THR A 179 10.99 -36.13 -7.57
N SER A 180 11.17 -34.86 -7.91
CA SER A 180 11.52 -34.38 -9.24
C SER A 180 12.69 -33.41 -9.14
N GLU A 181 13.83 -33.80 -9.69
CA GLU A 181 15.00 -32.94 -9.82
C GLU A 181 14.72 -31.78 -10.80
N ALA A 182 14.05 -32.06 -11.92
CA ALA A 182 13.76 -31.07 -12.97
C ALA A 182 12.86 -29.92 -12.50
N LEU A 183 11.89 -30.20 -11.63
CA LEU A 183 11.02 -29.20 -11.01
C LEU A 183 11.39 -28.92 -9.55
N ASP A 184 12.52 -29.44 -9.09
CA ASP A 184 13.07 -29.27 -7.75
C ASP A 184 12.03 -29.40 -6.62
N TYR A 185 11.24 -30.47 -6.60
CA TYR A 185 10.28 -30.74 -5.52
C TYR A 185 10.37 -32.17 -5.00
N SER A 186 10.05 -32.32 -3.72
CA SER A 186 9.84 -33.60 -3.04
C SER A 186 8.53 -33.58 -2.26
N LEU A 187 7.68 -34.57 -2.53
CA LEU A 187 6.43 -34.85 -1.83
C LEU A 187 6.63 -36.09 -0.96
N VAL A 188 6.42 -35.96 0.34
CA VAL A 188 6.67 -37.05 1.31
C VAL A 188 5.59 -37.12 2.37
N ALA A 189 5.21 -38.33 2.78
CA ALA A 189 4.27 -38.49 3.89
C ALA A 189 4.90 -38.07 5.23
N VAL A 190 4.07 -37.69 6.20
CA VAL A 190 4.48 -37.38 7.57
C VAL A 190 3.74 -38.26 8.58
N ARG A 191 4.45 -38.69 9.62
CA ARG A 191 3.90 -39.48 10.74
C ARG A 191 3.54 -38.58 11.90
N GLY A 192 2.34 -38.77 12.44
CA GLY A 192 1.85 -38.09 13.64
C GLY A 192 0.51 -37.42 13.40
N ASP A 193 0.03 -36.73 14.44
CA ASP A 193 -1.17 -35.92 14.35
C ASP A 193 -0.83 -34.53 13.81
N THR A 194 -1.43 -34.19 12.68
CA THR A 194 -1.27 -32.92 11.97
C THR A 194 -2.52 -32.05 12.03
N ALA A 195 -3.60 -32.52 12.67
CA ALA A 195 -4.91 -31.86 12.63
C ALA A 195 -4.88 -30.42 13.15
N ALA A 196 -3.98 -30.12 14.11
CA ALA A 196 -3.80 -28.80 14.70
C ALA A 196 -3.20 -27.75 13.75
N TYR A 197 -2.61 -28.18 12.63
CA TYR A 197 -1.87 -27.32 11.68
C TYR A 197 -2.66 -26.99 10.41
N GLY A 198 -3.68 -27.79 10.08
CA GLY A 198 -4.33 -27.72 8.77
C GLY A 198 -3.36 -28.08 7.64
N TRP A 199 -3.66 -27.65 6.41
CA TRP A 199 -2.79 -27.80 5.25
C TRP A 199 -3.05 -26.71 4.21
N LEU A 200 -2.10 -26.51 3.31
CA LEU A 200 -2.15 -25.53 2.23
C LEU A 200 -2.50 -26.24 0.91
N PRO A 201 -3.75 -26.12 0.42
CA PRO A 201 -4.17 -26.83 -0.79
C PRO A 201 -3.41 -26.35 -2.02
N LEU A 202 -3.01 -27.31 -2.86
CA LEU A 202 -2.38 -27.02 -4.14
C LEU A 202 -3.45 -26.88 -5.22
N ILE A 203 -3.50 -25.70 -5.84
CA ILE A 203 -4.51 -25.37 -6.86
C ILE A 203 -3.88 -25.45 -8.24
N ALA A 204 -4.43 -26.26 -9.15
CA ALA A 204 -3.88 -26.48 -10.49
C ALA A 204 -4.02 -25.30 -11.45
N SER A 205 -4.99 -24.42 -11.18
CA SER A 205 -5.29 -23.29 -12.05
C SER A 205 -4.09 -22.35 -12.21
N THR A 206 -3.90 -21.80 -13.41
CA THR A 206 -2.76 -20.91 -13.72
C THR A 206 -3.12 -19.43 -13.61
N ASP A 207 -4.39 -19.11 -13.34
CA ASP A 207 -4.96 -17.78 -13.16
C ASP A 207 -4.76 -17.19 -11.75
N LYS A 208 -3.96 -17.86 -10.91
CA LYS A 208 -3.73 -17.47 -9.51
C LYS A 208 -2.73 -16.33 -9.34
N THR A 209 -2.06 -15.92 -10.41
CA THR A 209 -0.96 -14.95 -10.41
C THR A 209 -1.08 -14.00 -11.58
N VAL A 210 -0.86 -12.72 -11.31
CA VAL A 210 -0.66 -11.68 -12.33
C VAL A 210 0.66 -10.95 -12.07
N LEU A 211 1.35 -10.56 -13.14
CA LEU A 211 2.59 -9.77 -13.04
C LEU A 211 2.30 -8.47 -12.29
N GLY A 212 3.20 -8.10 -11.37
CA GLY A 212 3.06 -6.94 -10.50
C GLY A 212 2.32 -7.17 -9.19
N GLU A 213 1.70 -8.33 -8.99
CA GLU A 213 1.04 -8.69 -7.72
C GLU A 213 2.07 -8.90 -6.60
N ALA A 214 1.72 -8.52 -5.37
CA ALA A 214 2.51 -8.81 -4.18
C ALA A 214 2.42 -10.30 -3.79
N LEU A 215 3.56 -10.90 -3.43
CA LEU A 215 3.66 -12.30 -3.04
C LEU A 215 4.18 -12.44 -1.62
N SER A 216 3.50 -13.19 -0.77
CA SER A 216 3.98 -13.44 0.59
C SER A 216 4.74 -14.76 0.69
N ILE A 217 5.77 -14.84 1.53
CA ILE A 217 6.52 -16.09 1.77
C ILE A 217 6.62 -16.34 3.27
N VAL A 218 6.31 -17.58 3.70
CA VAL A 218 6.46 -18.03 5.09
C VAL A 218 7.58 -19.06 5.12
N GLN A 219 8.62 -18.81 5.92
CA GLN A 219 9.90 -19.48 5.76
C GLN A 219 10.70 -19.62 7.07
N HIS A 220 11.71 -20.48 7.03
CA HIS A 220 12.74 -20.63 8.08
C HIS A 220 14.12 -20.19 7.55
N PRO A 221 14.35 -18.89 7.35
CA PRO A 221 15.60 -18.38 6.80
C PRO A 221 16.75 -18.67 7.77
N GLY A 222 17.88 -19.16 7.28
CA GLY A 222 19.00 -19.67 8.09
C GLY A 222 18.71 -20.98 8.84
N GLY A 223 17.51 -21.55 8.69
CA GLY A 223 16.96 -22.51 9.65
C GLY A 223 16.49 -21.85 10.96
N GLU A 224 16.38 -20.52 11.02
CA GLU A 224 15.94 -19.80 12.21
C GLU A 224 14.44 -19.97 12.48
N THR A 225 13.95 -19.31 13.54
CA THR A 225 12.52 -19.26 13.86
C THR A 225 11.72 -18.74 12.67
N LYS A 226 10.51 -19.29 12.51
CA LYS A 226 9.60 -18.97 11.39
C LYS A 226 9.41 -17.47 11.23
N GLN A 227 9.53 -17.02 9.99
CA GLN A 227 9.41 -15.63 9.59
C GLN A 227 8.49 -15.51 8.37
N VAL A 228 7.95 -14.32 8.15
CA VAL A 228 7.12 -14.00 6.98
C VAL A 228 7.67 -12.75 6.29
N ALA A 229 7.87 -12.80 4.98
CA ALA A 229 8.18 -11.61 4.20
C ALA A 229 6.90 -11.10 3.52
N LEU A 230 6.51 -9.86 3.86
CA LEU A 230 5.27 -9.19 3.43
C LEU A 230 5.53 -7.89 2.67
N ARG A 231 6.79 -7.47 2.54
CA ARG A 231 7.20 -6.21 1.92
C ARG A 231 8.26 -6.50 0.87
N GLU A 232 8.35 -5.64 -0.14
CA GLU A 232 9.34 -5.73 -1.23
C GLU A 232 9.31 -7.10 -1.92
N ASN A 233 8.10 -7.56 -2.26
CA ASN A 233 7.82 -8.96 -2.54
C ASN A 233 7.05 -9.20 -3.86
N ARG A 234 7.36 -8.45 -4.92
CA ARG A 234 6.54 -8.38 -6.14
C ARG A 234 6.85 -9.48 -7.16
N LEU A 235 5.82 -10.00 -7.85
CA LEU A 235 5.99 -10.88 -9.01
C LEU A 235 6.48 -10.09 -10.24
N ILE A 236 7.69 -10.38 -10.72
CA ILE A 236 8.35 -9.62 -11.80
C ILE A 236 8.44 -10.38 -13.13
N ASP A 237 8.38 -11.72 -13.12
CA ASP A 237 8.36 -12.51 -14.36
C ASP A 237 7.60 -13.84 -14.19
N LEU A 238 7.01 -14.31 -15.29
CA LEU A 238 6.20 -15.53 -15.36
C LEU A 238 6.74 -16.44 -16.47
N LEU A 239 7.51 -17.44 -16.08
CA LEU A 239 8.06 -18.44 -17.00
C LEU A 239 7.07 -19.62 -17.15
N PRO A 240 7.27 -20.50 -18.15
CA PRO A 240 6.46 -21.70 -18.30
C PRO A 240 6.39 -22.50 -17.01
N ASP A 241 7.56 -22.76 -16.39
CA ASP A 241 7.67 -23.61 -15.22
C ASP A 241 7.91 -22.86 -13.91
N PHE A 242 8.42 -21.64 -13.99
CA PHE A 242 8.92 -20.87 -12.85
C PHE A 242 8.27 -19.48 -12.74
N LEU A 243 8.43 -18.85 -11.59
CA LEU A 243 8.12 -17.44 -11.31
C LEU A 243 9.41 -16.75 -10.88
N HIS A 244 9.64 -15.51 -11.34
CA HIS A 244 10.63 -14.62 -10.71
C HIS A 244 9.93 -13.54 -9.91
N TYR A 245 10.40 -13.31 -8.69
CA TYR A 245 9.84 -12.33 -7.76
C TYR A 245 10.92 -11.71 -6.88
N GLU A 246 10.68 -10.49 -6.46
CA GLU A 246 11.45 -9.81 -5.42
C GLU A 246 11.01 -10.39 -4.07
N THR A 247 11.92 -10.57 -3.11
CA THR A 247 11.64 -10.81 -1.68
C THR A 247 12.95 -11.05 -0.91
N ASP A 248 12.97 -10.79 0.38
CA ASP A 248 14.07 -11.17 1.26
C ASP A 248 14.04 -12.68 1.56
N THR A 249 15.05 -13.41 1.10
CA THR A 249 15.30 -14.82 1.44
C THR A 249 16.73 -15.02 1.92
N ALA A 250 16.96 -16.11 2.65
CA ALA A 250 18.28 -16.53 3.09
C ALA A 250 18.39 -18.07 2.99
N PRO A 251 19.60 -18.66 3.04
CA PRO A 251 19.76 -20.11 3.01
C PRO A 251 18.87 -20.81 4.03
N GLY A 252 18.12 -21.85 3.67
CA GLY A 252 17.09 -22.46 4.54
C GLY A 252 15.65 -22.03 4.24
N SER A 253 15.47 -20.97 3.45
CA SER A 253 14.21 -20.63 2.80
C SER A 253 13.79 -21.64 1.72
N SER A 254 14.71 -22.45 1.20
CA SER A 254 14.42 -23.52 0.24
C SER A 254 13.29 -24.41 0.75
N GLY A 255 12.24 -24.53 -0.04
CA GLY A 255 11.08 -25.35 0.27
C GLY A 255 9.96 -24.56 0.93
N SER A 256 10.00 -23.23 0.86
CA SER A 256 8.94 -22.38 1.40
C SER A 256 7.79 -22.20 0.41
N PRO A 257 6.53 -22.19 0.88
CA PRO A 257 5.40 -21.82 0.05
C PRO A 257 5.40 -20.31 -0.23
N VAL A 258 5.18 -19.96 -1.49
CA VAL A 258 4.96 -18.59 -1.96
C VAL A 258 3.47 -18.40 -2.21
N PHE A 259 2.90 -17.35 -1.63
CA PHE A 259 1.47 -17.06 -1.62
C PHE A 259 1.15 -15.83 -2.46
N ASN A 260 -0.01 -15.86 -3.11
CA ASN A 260 -0.65 -14.62 -3.58
C ASN A 260 -1.41 -13.93 -2.45
N ASP A 261 -2.05 -12.81 -2.76
CA ASP A 261 -2.72 -11.97 -1.78
C ASP A 261 -4.04 -12.55 -1.21
N ALA A 262 -4.51 -13.65 -1.80
CA ALA A 262 -5.60 -14.48 -1.30
C ALA A 262 -5.13 -15.66 -0.43
N TRP A 263 -3.84 -15.70 -0.06
CA TRP A 263 -3.19 -16.80 0.68
C TRP A 263 -3.29 -18.16 -0.03
N GLU A 264 -3.31 -18.14 -1.37
CA GLU A 264 -3.21 -19.34 -2.19
C GLU A 264 -1.75 -19.61 -2.54
N VAL A 265 -1.28 -20.86 -2.42
CA VAL A 265 0.09 -21.21 -2.81
C VAL A 265 0.21 -21.14 -4.33
N VAL A 266 1.11 -20.29 -4.81
CA VAL A 266 1.38 -20.06 -6.23
C VAL A 266 2.68 -20.69 -6.69
N ALA A 267 3.69 -20.75 -5.82
CA ALA A 267 4.97 -21.39 -6.10
C ALA A 267 5.63 -22.04 -4.87
N LEU A 268 6.57 -22.93 -5.15
CA LEU A 268 7.56 -23.50 -4.23
C LEU A 268 8.85 -22.70 -4.39
N HIS A 269 9.28 -21.93 -3.39
CA HIS A 269 10.57 -21.24 -3.42
C HIS A 269 11.70 -22.26 -3.47
N HIS A 270 12.63 -22.10 -4.41
CA HIS A 270 13.72 -23.09 -4.59
C HIS A 270 15.10 -22.47 -4.78
N SER A 271 15.21 -21.26 -5.32
CA SER A 271 16.51 -20.65 -5.61
C SER A 271 16.46 -19.12 -5.59
N GLY A 272 17.60 -18.50 -5.30
CA GLY A 272 17.83 -17.07 -5.48
C GLY A 272 18.54 -16.80 -6.81
N VAL A 273 18.42 -15.59 -7.33
CA VAL A 273 19.16 -15.11 -8.50
C VAL A 273 20.31 -14.23 -8.01
N PRO A 274 21.57 -14.68 -8.11
CA PRO A 274 22.70 -13.85 -7.73
C PRO A 274 22.98 -12.79 -8.79
N ARG A 275 23.44 -11.61 -8.38
CA ARG A 275 24.07 -10.65 -9.29
C ARG A 275 25.37 -11.25 -9.81
N THR A 276 25.60 -11.14 -11.11
CA THR A 276 26.88 -11.51 -11.72
C THR A 276 27.51 -10.31 -12.43
N ASP A 277 28.84 -10.36 -12.59
CA ASP A 277 29.55 -9.41 -13.45
C ASP A 277 29.48 -9.79 -14.94
N SER A 278 30.12 -8.98 -15.79
CA SER A 278 30.21 -9.22 -17.24
C SER A 278 30.93 -10.52 -17.63
N GLN A 279 31.59 -11.19 -16.67
CA GLN A 279 32.26 -12.48 -16.85
C GLN A 279 31.43 -13.63 -16.27
N GLY A 280 30.23 -13.37 -15.77
CA GLY A 280 29.33 -14.36 -15.16
C GLY A 280 29.72 -14.78 -13.75
N ARG A 281 30.64 -14.05 -13.08
CA ARG A 281 31.04 -14.36 -11.71
C ARG A 281 30.05 -13.76 -10.73
N THR A 282 29.55 -14.56 -9.79
CA THR A 282 28.68 -14.10 -8.70
C THR A 282 29.35 -13.00 -7.88
N LEU A 283 28.60 -11.94 -7.59
CA LEU A 283 29.05 -10.80 -6.82
C LEU A 283 28.55 -10.85 -5.38
N ARG A 284 29.38 -10.30 -4.50
CA ARG A 284 29.04 -9.97 -3.12
C ARG A 284 28.28 -8.65 -3.07
N ARG A 285 27.61 -8.37 -1.94
CA ARG A 285 26.92 -7.08 -1.69
C ARG A 285 27.82 -5.84 -1.76
N ASP A 286 29.13 -6.02 -1.60
CA ASP A 286 30.15 -4.96 -1.75
C ASP A 286 30.61 -4.76 -3.22
N GLY A 287 30.02 -5.49 -4.17
CA GLY A 287 30.32 -5.44 -5.59
C GLY A 287 31.56 -6.23 -6.03
N GLN A 288 32.25 -6.92 -5.11
CA GLN A 288 33.40 -7.77 -5.45
C GLN A 288 32.97 -9.18 -5.84
N PRO A 289 33.74 -9.92 -6.67
CA PRO A 289 33.47 -11.33 -6.94
C PRO A 289 33.52 -12.19 -5.68
N LEU A 290 32.55 -13.09 -5.54
CA LEU A 290 32.45 -14.07 -4.47
C LEU A 290 33.71 -14.95 -4.43
N GLN A 291 34.31 -15.09 -3.25
CA GLN A 291 35.52 -15.90 -3.05
C GLN A 291 35.17 -17.31 -2.54
N PRO A 292 35.99 -18.33 -2.83
CA PRO A 292 35.81 -19.66 -2.25
C PRO A 292 35.79 -19.60 -0.72
N GLY A 293 34.68 -20.05 -0.11
CA GLY A 293 34.48 -20.04 1.35
C GLY A 293 33.72 -18.84 1.90
N ASP A 294 33.33 -17.86 1.06
CA ASP A 294 32.37 -16.83 1.46
C ASP A 294 31.00 -17.48 1.76
N PRO A 295 30.28 -17.00 2.80
CA PRO A 295 28.94 -17.49 3.09
C PRO A 295 27.93 -16.99 2.05
N ASP A 296 26.88 -17.76 1.78
CA ASP A 296 25.77 -17.36 0.89
C ASP A 296 25.10 -16.03 1.26
N SER A 297 25.19 -15.61 2.53
CA SER A 297 24.70 -14.31 2.99
C SER A 297 25.50 -13.13 2.43
N ALA A 298 26.72 -13.36 1.95
CA ALA A 298 27.54 -12.35 1.29
C ALA A 298 27.11 -12.08 -0.15
N ILE A 299 26.40 -13.03 -0.78
CA ILE A 299 25.91 -12.92 -2.16
C ILE A 299 24.91 -11.76 -2.28
N ASP A 300 25.06 -10.99 -3.35
CA ASP A 300 24.09 -9.97 -3.73
C ASP A 300 22.95 -10.62 -4.52
N TRP A 301 21.84 -10.91 -3.83
CA TRP A 301 20.65 -11.52 -4.42
C TRP A 301 19.77 -10.44 -5.06
N ILE A 302 19.44 -10.59 -6.34
CA ILE A 302 18.69 -9.57 -7.11
C ILE A 302 17.24 -9.97 -7.39
N ALA A 303 16.91 -11.25 -7.25
CA ALA A 303 15.57 -11.79 -7.40
C ALA A 303 15.51 -13.20 -6.80
N ASN A 304 14.32 -13.78 -6.75
CA ASN A 304 14.07 -15.15 -6.33
C ASN A 304 13.36 -15.92 -7.45
N GLU A 305 13.53 -17.23 -7.47
CA GLU A 305 12.85 -18.14 -8.37
C GLU A 305 12.02 -19.16 -7.58
N GLY A 306 10.80 -19.41 -8.06
CA GLY A 306 9.89 -20.39 -7.48
C GLY A 306 9.26 -21.27 -8.55
N VAL A 307 9.18 -22.57 -8.29
CA VAL A 307 8.54 -23.54 -9.18
C VAL A 307 7.02 -23.40 -9.06
N ARG A 308 6.32 -23.26 -10.19
CA ARG A 308 4.87 -23.03 -10.20
C ARG A 308 4.12 -24.27 -9.70
N VAL A 309 3.21 -24.07 -8.74
CA VAL A 309 2.36 -25.16 -8.19
C VAL A 309 1.56 -25.87 -9.28
N SER A 310 1.10 -25.14 -10.30
CA SER A 310 0.39 -25.74 -11.45
C SER A 310 1.22 -26.77 -12.20
N ARG A 311 2.55 -26.63 -12.19
CA ARG A 311 3.49 -27.54 -12.88
C ARG A 311 3.83 -28.75 -12.05
N ILE A 312 4.01 -28.57 -10.75
CA ILE A 312 4.13 -29.67 -9.79
C ILE A 312 2.91 -30.58 -9.88
N LEU A 313 1.70 -30.01 -9.89
CA LEU A 313 0.46 -30.80 -10.01
C LEU A 313 0.32 -31.49 -11.38
N ASN A 314 0.79 -30.85 -12.46
CA ASN A 314 0.79 -31.48 -13.77
C ASN A 314 1.76 -32.67 -13.81
N ASP A 315 2.97 -32.49 -13.28
CA ASP A 315 3.96 -33.56 -13.16
C ASP A 315 3.40 -34.74 -12.36
N LEU A 316 2.88 -34.48 -11.15
CA LEU A 316 2.26 -35.51 -10.29
C LEU A 316 1.14 -36.31 -10.99
N ARG A 317 0.32 -35.67 -11.82
CA ARG A 317 -0.74 -36.36 -12.58
C ARG A 317 -0.22 -37.29 -13.67
N THR A 318 0.95 -36.98 -14.22
CA THR A 318 1.56 -37.75 -15.32
C THR A 318 2.49 -38.86 -14.85
N ARG A 319 2.81 -38.88 -13.55
CA ARG A 319 3.80 -39.79 -12.96
C ARG A 319 3.21 -41.14 -12.60
N ALA A 320 3.86 -42.20 -13.09
CA ALA A 320 3.46 -43.58 -12.79
C ALA A 320 3.73 -44.00 -11.34
N ASP A 321 4.80 -43.47 -10.73
CA ASP A 321 5.17 -43.71 -9.32
C ASP A 321 4.29 -42.94 -8.32
N ALA A 322 3.50 -41.99 -8.81
CA ALA A 322 2.51 -41.24 -8.05
C ALA A 322 1.06 -41.73 -8.30
N ALA A 323 0.86 -42.51 -9.37
CA ALA A 323 -0.45 -43.04 -9.75
C ALA A 323 -1.01 -43.96 -8.66
N ASP A 324 -2.33 -43.89 -8.44
CA ASP A 324 -3.09 -44.72 -7.49
C ASP A 324 -2.69 -44.60 -6.00
N ASN A 325 -1.74 -43.72 -5.64
CA ASN A 325 -1.45 -43.43 -4.25
C ASN A 325 -2.55 -42.52 -3.65
N ALA A 326 -3.15 -42.96 -2.55
CA ALA A 326 -4.25 -42.24 -1.90
C ALA A 326 -3.83 -40.82 -1.44
N LEU A 327 -2.61 -40.66 -0.91
CA LEU A 327 -2.11 -39.37 -0.46
C LEU A 327 -1.80 -38.42 -1.63
N VAL A 328 -1.37 -38.96 -2.78
CA VAL A 328 -1.24 -38.15 -4.00
C VAL A 328 -2.62 -37.69 -4.47
N THR A 329 -3.62 -38.58 -4.44
CA THR A 329 -5.01 -38.23 -4.77
C THR A 329 -5.55 -37.12 -3.88
N GLU A 330 -5.26 -37.16 -2.56
CA GLU A 330 -5.59 -36.09 -1.61
C GLU A 330 -4.91 -34.75 -1.98
N VAL A 331 -3.63 -34.78 -2.37
CA VAL A 331 -2.93 -33.55 -2.81
C VAL A 331 -3.54 -33.01 -4.11
N LEU A 332 -3.91 -33.89 -5.04
CA LEU A 332 -4.49 -33.53 -6.33
C LEU A 332 -5.93 -33.03 -6.24
N SER A 333 -6.68 -33.38 -5.19
CA SER A 333 -8.06 -32.89 -4.99
C SER A 333 -8.08 -31.39 -4.67
N GLY A 334 -7.04 -30.88 -4.02
CA GLY A 334 -6.95 -29.48 -3.64
C GLY A 334 -7.97 -29.10 -2.55
N ASP A 335 -8.43 -30.07 -1.76
CA ASP A 335 -9.41 -29.85 -0.71
C ASP A 335 -8.88 -28.90 0.36
N ARG A 336 -9.75 -28.02 0.87
CA ARG A 336 -9.39 -27.06 1.92
C ARG A 336 -9.53 -27.69 3.32
N PRO A 337 -8.66 -27.34 4.29
CA PRO A 337 -8.87 -27.75 5.66
C PRO A 337 -10.19 -27.19 6.21
N PRO A 338 -10.88 -27.93 7.10
CA PRO A 338 -12.01 -27.39 7.84
C PRO A 338 -11.56 -26.17 8.66
N THR A 339 -12.39 -25.13 8.73
CA THR A 339 -12.07 -23.88 9.42
C THR A 339 -11.74 -24.16 10.89
N LEU A 340 -10.47 -24.03 11.28
CA LEU A 340 -10.03 -24.11 12.67
C LEU A 340 -10.46 -22.83 13.39
N VAL A 341 -11.69 -22.80 13.92
CA VAL A 341 -12.16 -21.69 14.75
C VAL A 341 -11.33 -21.70 16.05
N PRO A 342 -10.60 -20.62 16.40
CA PRO A 342 -10.03 -20.51 17.73
C PRO A 342 -11.19 -20.46 18.72
N ASN A 343 -11.24 -21.41 19.68
CA ASN A 343 -12.18 -21.33 20.79
C ASN A 343 -12.02 -19.95 21.46
N PRO A 344 -13.08 -19.11 21.53
CA PRO A 344 -13.01 -17.92 22.35
C PRO A 344 -12.84 -18.35 23.80
N VAL A 345 -11.80 -17.82 24.44
CA VAL A 345 -11.64 -17.83 25.90
C VAL A 345 -12.93 -17.25 26.49
N PRO A 346 -13.62 -17.94 27.41
CA PRO A 346 -14.87 -17.42 27.96
C PRO A 346 -14.58 -16.16 28.79
N PRO A 347 -15.15 -14.99 28.45
CA PRO A 347 -15.13 -13.86 29.36
C PRO A 347 -16.08 -14.18 30.50
N GLY A 348 -15.55 -14.18 31.72
CA GLY A 348 -16.36 -14.25 32.93
C GLY A 348 -17.35 -13.10 32.99
N ALA A 349 -18.60 -13.46 33.29
CA ALA A 349 -19.62 -12.66 33.94
C ALA A 349 -19.87 -11.22 33.44
N GLY A 350 -20.81 -11.12 32.50
CA GLY A 350 -22.01 -10.31 32.69
C GLY A 350 -22.04 -8.93 32.05
N VAL A 351 -22.62 -8.84 30.85
CA VAL A 351 -23.60 -7.81 30.46
C VAL A 351 -24.51 -8.45 29.37
N LEU A 352 -25.81 -8.17 29.46
CA LEU A 352 -26.91 -8.73 28.66
C LEU A 352 -26.71 -8.56 27.13
N GLU A 353 -26.77 -9.66 26.38
CA GLU A 353 -26.83 -9.64 24.91
C GLU A 353 -28.20 -9.12 24.41
N ALA A 354 -28.15 -8.14 23.52
CA ALA A 354 -29.26 -7.84 22.63
C ALA A 354 -29.28 -8.92 21.53
N VAL A 355 -30.20 -9.88 21.65
CA VAL A 355 -30.46 -10.90 20.63
C VAL A 355 -31.12 -10.23 19.42
N SER A 356 -30.42 -10.16 18.29
CA SER A 356 -30.91 -9.58 17.03
C SER A 356 -31.52 -10.60 16.06
N THR A 357 -31.85 -11.80 16.54
CA THR A 357 -32.44 -12.88 15.74
C THR A 357 -33.83 -13.24 16.25
N LEU A 358 -34.83 -13.13 15.36
CA LEU A 358 -36.17 -13.65 15.60
C LEU A 358 -36.20 -15.12 15.17
N ASP A 359 -36.07 -16.04 16.12
CA ASP A 359 -36.24 -17.47 15.87
C ASP A 359 -37.74 -17.78 15.66
N LEU A 360 -38.09 -18.22 14.46
CA LEU A 360 -39.47 -18.56 14.07
C LEU A 360 -39.81 -20.05 14.29
N GLY A 361 -38.89 -20.85 14.85
CA GLY A 361 -39.11 -22.27 15.11
C GLY A 361 -39.18 -23.15 13.85
N LEU A 362 -39.52 -24.43 14.03
CA LEU A 362 -39.65 -25.40 12.93
C LEU A 362 -40.88 -25.09 12.06
N ILE A 363 -40.60 -24.72 10.81
CA ILE A 363 -41.58 -24.38 9.77
C ILE A 363 -41.94 -25.64 8.99
N ALA A 364 -43.20 -26.09 9.09
CA ALA A 364 -43.74 -27.15 8.25
C ALA A 364 -44.33 -26.56 6.95
N PRO A 365 -43.96 -27.04 5.75
CA PRO A 365 -44.53 -26.55 4.50
C PRO A 365 -45.99 -26.96 4.32
N GLY A 366 -46.79 -26.10 3.69
CA GLY A 366 -48.14 -26.42 3.24
C GLY A 366 -48.16 -27.48 2.12
N PRO A 367 -49.32 -28.04 1.77
CA PRO A 367 -49.45 -29.11 0.76
C PRO A 367 -48.98 -28.73 -0.66
N ASP A 368 -48.75 -27.45 -0.91
CA ASP A 368 -48.23 -26.80 -2.10
C ASP A 368 -46.73 -26.42 -1.99
N GLY A 369 -46.06 -26.82 -0.89
CA GLY A 369 -44.62 -26.61 -0.67
C GLY A 369 -44.24 -25.21 -0.21
N VAL A 370 -45.22 -24.32 -0.01
CA VAL A 370 -44.99 -22.92 0.41
C VAL A 370 -45.47 -22.72 1.85
N ALA A 371 -44.66 -22.07 2.67
CA ALA A 371 -45.02 -21.66 4.03
C ALA A 371 -45.02 -20.12 4.11
N SER A 372 -46.14 -19.52 4.52
CA SER A 372 -46.30 -18.06 4.66
C SER A 372 -46.70 -17.66 6.08
N TRP A 373 -46.08 -16.61 6.62
CA TRP A 373 -46.18 -16.19 8.02
C TRP A 373 -46.29 -14.66 8.11
N PRO A 374 -47.30 -14.09 8.80
CA PRO A 374 -47.37 -12.64 9.00
C PRO A 374 -46.49 -12.21 10.20
N VAL A 375 -45.54 -11.30 9.97
CA VAL A 375 -44.76 -10.64 11.03
C VAL A 375 -45.23 -9.20 11.19
N THR A 376 -45.54 -8.78 12.42
CA THR A 376 -45.92 -7.38 12.73
C THR A 376 -44.78 -6.67 13.44
N LEU A 377 -44.18 -5.68 12.79
CA LEU A 377 -43.13 -4.82 13.37
C LEU A 377 -43.75 -3.56 13.99
N ARG A 378 -43.40 -3.22 15.23
CA ARG A 378 -43.74 -1.95 15.88
C ARG A 378 -42.48 -1.12 16.08
N LEU A 379 -42.40 0.01 15.37
CA LEU A 379 -41.32 0.99 15.51
C LEU A 379 -41.78 2.13 16.42
N ARG A 380 -40.90 2.58 17.33
CA ARG A 380 -41.08 3.80 18.13
C ARG A 380 -40.10 4.84 17.61
N VAL A 381 -40.59 5.99 17.17
CA VAL A 381 -39.78 7.15 16.81
C VAL A 381 -39.93 8.16 17.94
N SER A 382 -38.81 8.58 18.53
CA SER A 382 -38.75 9.66 19.52
C SER A 382 -38.26 10.92 18.80
N GLU A 383 -39.05 11.99 18.80
CA GLU A 383 -38.56 13.31 18.41
C GLU A 383 -37.67 13.87 19.54
N GLY A 384 -36.40 14.13 19.22
CA GLY A 384 -35.48 14.81 20.12
C GLY A 384 -35.74 16.32 20.13
N GLU A 385 -35.76 16.89 21.33
CA GLU A 385 -35.96 18.33 21.60
C GLU A 385 -34.93 19.21 20.90
N ALA A 386 -35.39 20.39 20.47
CA ALA A 386 -34.64 21.39 19.74
C ALA A 386 -33.59 22.11 20.63
N HIS A 387 -32.34 22.14 20.18
CA HIS A 387 -31.35 23.12 20.62
C HIS A 387 -31.56 24.48 19.90
N PRO A 388 -31.31 25.62 20.56
CA PRO A 388 -31.58 26.94 19.99
C PRO A 388 -30.62 27.27 18.85
N ALA A 389 -31.16 27.87 17.80
CA ALA A 389 -30.47 28.24 16.57
C ALA A 389 -29.33 29.25 16.81
N GLU A 390 -28.16 28.95 16.25
CA GLU A 390 -27.11 29.93 15.93
C GLU A 390 -27.63 30.93 14.87
N PRO A 391 -27.18 32.19 14.89
CA PRO A 391 -27.72 33.23 14.03
C PRO A 391 -27.38 32.96 12.56
N ALA A 392 -28.43 33.03 11.73
CA ALA A 392 -28.36 32.86 10.29
C ALA A 392 -27.30 33.79 9.66
N SER A 393 -26.32 33.18 8.99
CA SER A 393 -25.54 33.82 7.94
C SER A 393 -26.49 34.41 6.90
N GLY A 394 -26.27 35.69 6.57
CA GLY A 394 -27.07 36.45 5.61
C GLY A 394 -27.15 35.83 4.21
N PRO A 395 -28.05 36.35 3.36
CA PRO A 395 -28.40 35.71 2.10
C PRO A 395 -27.20 35.67 1.13
N THR A 396 -26.89 34.47 0.65
CA THR A 396 -26.07 34.23 -0.54
C THR A 396 -26.74 34.93 -1.74
N PRO A 397 -26.04 35.76 -2.53
CA PRO A 397 -26.63 36.32 -3.75
C PRO A 397 -26.84 35.20 -4.77
N GLY A 398 -28.04 35.14 -5.35
CA GLY A 398 -28.32 34.27 -6.50
C GLY A 398 -27.57 34.72 -7.77
N PRO A 399 -27.58 33.91 -8.84
CA PRO A 399 -26.82 34.18 -10.05
C PRO A 399 -27.47 35.34 -10.80
N GLY A 400 -26.93 36.55 -10.62
CA GLY A 400 -27.54 37.76 -11.14
C GLY A 400 -26.80 39.04 -10.80
N GLN A 401 -25.48 39.12 -11.04
CA GLN A 401 -24.78 40.37 -11.36
C GLN A 401 -23.39 40.06 -11.90
N GLN A 402 -23.07 40.59 -13.09
CA GLN A 402 -21.74 40.51 -13.69
C GLN A 402 -20.74 41.30 -12.83
N SER A 403 -20.08 40.62 -11.90
CA SER A 403 -18.76 41.05 -11.41
C SER A 403 -17.72 40.21 -12.13
N GLY A 404 -16.62 40.82 -12.57
CA GLY A 404 -15.49 40.08 -13.13
C GLY A 404 -14.92 39.08 -12.12
N TYR A 405 -14.08 38.16 -12.59
CA TYR A 405 -13.43 37.15 -11.74
C TYR A 405 -12.65 37.76 -10.56
N LEU A 406 -12.02 38.93 -10.77
CA LEU A 406 -11.37 39.70 -9.71
C LEU A 406 -12.35 40.67 -9.05
N ASP A 407 -12.30 40.76 -7.71
CA ASP A 407 -13.05 41.76 -6.95
C ASP A 407 -12.49 43.17 -7.22
N PRO A 408 -13.29 44.10 -7.74
CA PRO A 408 -12.84 45.47 -8.01
C PRO A 408 -12.42 46.25 -6.75
N GLN A 409 -12.79 45.81 -5.55
CA GLN A 409 -12.36 46.44 -4.29
C GLN A 409 -11.04 45.89 -3.74
N ASP A 410 -10.52 44.77 -4.28
CA ASP A 410 -9.39 44.06 -3.69
C ASP A 410 -8.13 44.94 -3.57
N GLU A 411 -7.86 45.79 -4.56
CA GLU A 411 -6.70 46.70 -4.54
C GLU A 411 -6.81 47.75 -3.42
N ALA A 412 -8.01 48.28 -3.19
CA ALA A 412 -8.27 49.23 -2.11
C ALA A 412 -8.18 48.56 -0.74
N ASP A 413 -8.71 47.33 -0.62
CA ASP A 413 -8.64 46.52 0.59
C ASP A 413 -7.19 46.13 0.93
N ALA A 414 -6.39 45.75 -0.08
CA ALA A 414 -4.96 45.51 0.09
C ALA A 414 -4.24 46.77 0.58
N ALA A 415 -4.45 47.92 -0.07
CA ALA A 415 -3.85 49.19 0.34
C ALA A 415 -4.21 49.57 1.79
N ALA A 416 -5.47 49.37 2.19
CA ALA A 416 -5.93 49.60 3.55
C ALA A 416 -5.32 48.60 4.55
N TYR A 417 -5.19 47.33 4.17
CA TYR A 417 -4.64 46.28 5.02
C TYR A 417 -3.17 46.53 5.39
N TYR A 418 -2.37 47.02 4.44
CA TYR A 418 -0.95 47.35 4.67
C TYR A 418 -0.73 48.79 5.18
N ALA A 419 -1.79 49.58 5.36
CA ALA A 419 -1.68 50.95 5.85
C ALA A 419 -1.04 50.98 7.24
N GLY A 420 0.06 51.72 7.36
CA GLY A 420 0.79 51.90 8.63
C GLY A 420 1.79 50.79 8.95
N VAL A 421 2.06 49.86 8.04
CA VAL A 421 3.15 48.88 8.18
C VAL A 421 4.47 49.55 7.80
N ALA A 422 5.40 49.65 8.74
CA ALA A 422 6.72 50.23 8.50
C ALA A 422 7.67 49.21 7.87
N LEU A 423 8.04 49.43 6.61
CA LEU A 423 8.94 48.55 5.83
C LEU A 423 10.26 49.25 5.43
N ASP A 424 10.57 50.40 6.01
CA ASP A 424 11.80 51.18 5.77
C ASP A 424 13.01 50.69 6.59
N GLY A 425 12.84 49.66 7.44
CA GLY A 425 13.89 49.07 8.27
C GLY A 425 14.78 48.02 7.55
N SER A 426 15.61 47.32 8.34
CA SER A 426 16.42 46.20 7.88
C SER A 426 15.57 45.03 7.37
N PRO A 427 16.12 44.08 6.58
CA PRO A 427 15.39 42.88 6.17
C PRO A 427 14.75 42.10 7.33
N GLN A 428 15.41 42.03 8.49
CA GLN A 428 14.87 41.42 9.70
C GLN A 428 13.73 42.25 10.31
N ALA A 429 13.86 43.58 10.33
CA ALA A 429 12.79 44.46 10.82
C ALA A 429 11.54 44.35 9.94
N ARG A 430 11.71 44.21 8.61
CA ARG A 430 10.61 43.96 7.67
C ARG A 430 9.96 42.61 7.90
N PHE A 431 10.75 41.55 8.11
CA PHE A 431 10.22 40.23 8.49
C PHE A 431 9.34 40.35 9.74
N LEU A 432 9.85 41.00 10.79
CA LEU A 432 9.11 41.16 12.04
C LEU A 432 7.82 41.97 11.85
N ALA A 433 7.86 43.09 11.10
CA ALA A 433 6.69 43.92 10.83
C ALA A 433 5.59 43.15 10.08
N LEU A 434 5.97 42.40 9.03
CA LEU A 434 5.06 41.56 8.27
C LEU A 434 4.54 40.38 9.09
N SER A 435 5.40 39.71 9.85
CA SER A 435 5.04 38.62 10.75
C SER A 435 4.02 39.05 11.79
N GLN A 436 4.24 40.22 12.42
CA GLN A 436 3.29 40.81 13.36
C GLN A 436 1.96 41.16 12.69
N LEU A 437 1.99 41.74 11.48
CA LEU A 437 0.80 42.05 10.70
C LEU A 437 -0.02 40.79 10.43
N VAL A 438 0.54 39.79 9.75
CA VAL A 438 -0.22 38.58 9.38
C VAL A 438 -0.68 37.78 10.60
N THR A 439 0.05 37.87 11.72
CA THR A 439 -0.34 37.23 12.98
C THR A 439 -1.54 37.92 13.62
N ARG A 440 -1.51 39.26 13.73
CA ARG A 440 -2.58 40.02 14.41
C ARG A 440 -3.86 40.10 13.60
N THR A 441 -3.79 39.97 12.28
CA THR A 441 -4.95 40.07 11.38
C THR A 441 -5.57 38.72 11.03
N HIS A 442 -4.95 37.58 11.38
CA HIS A 442 -5.53 36.23 11.23
C HIS A 442 -6.63 36.04 12.29
N ALA A 443 -7.72 36.79 12.12
CA ALA A 443 -8.79 37.01 13.08
C ALA A 443 -9.78 35.84 13.14
N ARG A 444 -9.99 35.14 12.03
CA ARG A 444 -10.79 33.91 11.97
C ARG A 444 -9.89 32.77 11.54
N GLN A 445 -9.83 31.72 12.34
CA GLN A 445 -8.96 30.57 12.11
C GLN A 445 -9.84 29.38 11.72
N PRO A 446 -10.16 29.19 10.43
CA PRO A 446 -11.01 28.10 9.98
C PRO A 446 -10.37 26.76 10.33
N ARG A 447 -11.21 25.75 10.57
CA ARG A 447 -10.71 24.37 10.73
C ARG A 447 -10.39 23.78 9.36
N TYR A 448 -9.55 22.75 9.34
CA TYR A 448 -9.25 22.03 8.12
C TYR A 448 -10.49 21.33 7.52
N SER A 449 -11.11 21.97 6.52
CA SER A 449 -12.25 21.45 5.76
C SER A 449 -12.25 21.98 4.32
N PRO A 450 -11.40 21.44 3.43
CA PRO A 450 -11.24 21.95 2.06
C PRO A 450 -12.54 21.97 1.23
N ALA A 451 -13.41 20.99 1.44
CA ALA A 451 -14.73 20.90 0.79
C ALA A 451 -15.64 22.11 1.06
N THR A 452 -15.45 22.79 2.19
CA THR A 452 -16.26 23.96 2.57
C THR A 452 -15.49 25.27 2.45
N GLU A 453 -14.19 25.24 2.72
CA GLU A 453 -13.37 26.45 2.83
C GLU A 453 -12.56 26.78 1.56
N LEU A 454 -12.24 25.78 0.74
CA LEU A 454 -11.25 25.92 -0.34
C LEU A 454 -11.87 25.77 -1.74
N TYR A 455 -12.38 24.59 -2.07
CA TYR A 455 -12.82 24.24 -3.43
C TYR A 455 -14.02 25.05 -3.95
N PRO A 456 -15.00 25.47 -3.12
CA PRO A 456 -16.18 26.13 -3.66
C PRO A 456 -15.91 27.47 -4.34
N ALA A 457 -14.85 28.18 -3.94
CA ALA A 457 -14.61 29.54 -4.42
C ALA A 457 -13.14 29.98 -4.37
N VAL A 458 -12.41 29.63 -3.29
CA VAL A 458 -11.04 30.11 -3.10
C VAL A 458 -10.14 29.61 -4.22
N ASP A 459 -10.11 28.30 -4.46
CA ASP A 459 -9.16 27.71 -5.41
C ASP A 459 -9.64 27.63 -6.88
N VAL A 460 -10.76 28.27 -7.16
CA VAL A 460 -11.40 28.23 -8.48
C VAL A 460 -10.71 29.22 -9.41
N TRP A 461 -10.31 28.75 -10.60
CA TRP A 461 -9.68 29.56 -11.66
C TRP A 461 -10.71 30.38 -12.46
N PRO A 462 -10.27 31.33 -13.33
CA PRO A 462 -11.19 32.17 -14.11
C PRO A 462 -12.21 31.44 -14.98
N ASP A 463 -11.90 30.20 -15.36
CA ASP A 463 -12.76 29.31 -16.15
C ASP A 463 -13.72 28.47 -15.30
N GLY A 464 -13.70 28.64 -13.97
CA GLY A 464 -14.57 27.92 -13.04
C GLY A 464 -14.06 26.54 -12.62
N LEU A 465 -12.85 26.15 -13.05
CA LEU A 465 -12.25 24.85 -12.72
C LEU A 465 -11.23 24.97 -11.59
N LEU A 466 -10.94 23.84 -10.94
CA LEU A 466 -9.76 23.68 -10.08
C LEU A 466 -8.59 23.21 -10.94
N ARG A 467 -7.38 23.61 -10.58
CA ARG A 467 -6.15 23.02 -11.14
C ARG A 467 -5.29 22.51 -10.02
N SER A 468 -4.90 21.24 -10.11
CA SER A 468 -4.00 20.63 -9.12
C SER A 468 -2.66 21.36 -9.09
N LEU A 469 -2.18 21.70 -7.89
CA LEU A 469 -0.98 22.52 -7.72
C LEU A 469 0.25 21.97 -8.46
N TYR A 470 0.47 20.65 -8.39
CA TYR A 470 1.69 20.02 -8.88
C TYR A 470 1.59 19.45 -10.29
N SER A 471 0.41 18.97 -10.70
CA SER A 471 0.19 18.34 -12.01
C SER A 471 -0.51 19.24 -13.02
N ALA A 472 -1.05 20.38 -12.59
CA ALA A 472 -1.90 21.28 -13.37
C ALA A 472 -3.15 20.63 -14.01
N ARG A 473 -3.51 19.39 -13.63
CA ARG A 473 -4.73 18.73 -14.10
C ARG A 473 -5.96 19.50 -13.63
N GLU A 474 -6.92 19.62 -14.54
CA GLU A 474 -8.17 20.36 -14.35
C GLU A 474 -9.25 19.46 -13.77
N HIS A 475 -10.00 19.97 -12.78
CA HIS A 475 -11.08 19.25 -12.11
C HIS A 475 -12.28 20.17 -11.87
N ALA A 476 -13.48 19.61 -11.90
CA ALA A 476 -14.66 20.37 -11.50
C ALA A 476 -14.68 20.51 -9.96
N PRO A 477 -15.00 21.69 -9.39
CA PRO A 477 -15.06 21.86 -7.93
C PRO A 477 -15.96 20.83 -7.23
N GLY A 478 -17.08 20.46 -7.87
CA GLY A 478 -18.02 19.47 -7.35
C GLY A 478 -17.40 18.07 -7.17
N GLU A 479 -16.42 17.69 -8.00
CA GLU A 479 -15.75 16.38 -7.90
C GLU A 479 -14.89 16.31 -6.64
N PHE A 480 -14.09 17.35 -6.38
CA PHE A 480 -13.25 17.44 -5.18
C PHE A 480 -14.08 17.54 -3.90
N ILE A 481 -15.16 18.34 -3.92
CA ILE A 481 -16.09 18.46 -2.79
C ILE A 481 -16.73 17.10 -2.48
N ALA A 482 -17.26 16.40 -3.50
CA ALA A 482 -17.89 15.10 -3.30
C ALA A 482 -16.90 14.05 -2.79
N ALA A 483 -15.68 14.02 -3.33
CA ALA A 483 -14.64 13.09 -2.93
C ALA A 483 -14.20 13.30 -1.47
N ASP A 484 -14.00 14.54 -1.04
CA ASP A 484 -13.61 14.87 0.35
C ASP A 484 -14.75 14.60 1.34
N LEU A 485 -16.00 14.92 0.99
CA LEU A 485 -17.16 14.58 1.82
C LEU A 485 -17.33 13.07 1.96
N ALA A 486 -17.13 12.32 0.88
CA ALA A 486 -17.15 10.86 0.92
C ALA A 486 -16.01 10.30 1.79
N ALA A 487 -14.81 10.86 1.70
CA ALA A 487 -13.69 10.52 2.58
C ALA A 487 -14.02 10.82 4.05
N GLN A 488 -14.62 11.97 4.35
CA GLN A 488 -15.04 12.33 5.71
C GLN A 488 -16.13 11.42 6.26
N ALA A 489 -17.12 11.06 5.43
CA ALA A 489 -18.18 10.12 5.81
C ALA A 489 -17.59 8.74 6.15
N ARG A 490 -16.68 8.22 5.32
CA ARG A 490 -15.97 6.96 5.57
C ARG A 490 -15.15 7.00 6.86
N ARG A 491 -14.41 8.09 7.10
CA ARG A 491 -13.66 8.28 8.36
C ARG A 491 -14.59 8.27 9.57
N THR A 492 -15.72 8.96 9.49
CA THR A 492 -16.69 9.07 10.61
C THR A 492 -17.35 7.73 10.91
N GLU A 493 -17.79 7.02 9.87
CA GLU A 493 -18.41 5.70 10.01
C GLU A 493 -17.42 4.68 10.61
N LEU A 494 -16.19 4.66 10.10
CA LEU A 494 -15.15 3.76 10.59
C LEU A 494 -14.72 4.10 12.02
N ALA A 495 -14.54 5.38 12.34
CA ALA A 495 -14.25 5.85 13.69
C ALA A 495 -15.33 5.41 14.69
N ALA A 496 -16.61 5.61 14.33
CA ALA A 496 -17.74 5.24 15.17
C ALA A 496 -17.85 3.72 15.36
N ARG A 497 -17.60 2.93 14.31
CA ARG A 497 -17.68 1.47 14.37
C ARG A 497 -16.57 0.83 15.19
N GLU A 498 -15.35 1.36 15.06
CA GLU A 498 -14.15 0.75 15.65
C GLU A 498 -13.70 1.43 16.95
N GLY A 499 -14.37 2.51 17.37
CA GLY A 499 -13.97 3.30 18.56
C GLY A 499 -12.62 4.01 18.38
N ILE A 500 -12.23 4.30 17.14
CA ILE A 500 -10.95 4.92 16.76
C ILE A 500 -11.13 6.44 16.61
N ALA A 501 -10.11 7.23 16.97
CA ALA A 501 -10.15 8.67 16.78
C ALA A 501 -10.15 9.06 15.29
N LEU A 502 -10.98 10.03 14.89
CA LEU A 502 -11.08 10.50 13.50
C LEU A 502 -9.73 10.90 12.89
N ASP A 503 -8.87 11.58 13.65
CA ASP A 503 -7.57 12.06 13.18
C ASP A 503 -6.58 10.94 12.83
N THR A 504 -6.75 9.72 13.40
CA THR A 504 -5.86 8.57 13.09
C THR A 504 -6.24 7.87 11.78
N LEU A 505 -7.37 8.25 11.17
CA LEU A 505 -7.88 7.68 9.91
C LEU A 505 -7.68 8.62 8.72
N GLU A 506 -7.07 9.78 8.94
CA GLU A 506 -6.89 10.80 7.89
C GLU A 506 -6.02 10.31 6.75
N ASP A 507 -4.90 9.64 7.07
CA ASP A 507 -3.94 9.12 6.09
C ASP A 507 -4.52 7.96 5.26
N ALA A 508 -5.52 7.24 5.80
CA ALA A 508 -6.23 6.16 5.10
C ALA A 508 -7.30 6.67 4.12
N PHE A 509 -7.75 7.91 4.29
CA PHE A 509 -8.76 8.52 3.44
C PHE A 509 -8.39 9.97 3.16
N PRO A 510 -7.25 10.28 2.53
CA PRO A 510 -6.76 11.65 2.38
C PRO A 510 -7.76 12.51 1.60
N TYR A 511 -7.71 13.81 1.88
CA TYR A 511 -8.44 14.80 1.09
C TYR A 511 -7.66 15.16 -0.17
N ASN A 512 -8.35 15.67 -1.19
CA ASN A 512 -7.75 16.18 -2.42
C ASN A 512 -7.14 17.59 -2.22
N CYS A 513 -6.42 17.75 -1.11
CA CYS A 513 -5.83 19.01 -0.67
C CYS A 513 -4.37 18.82 -0.27
N GLU A 514 -3.50 19.60 -0.88
CA GLU A 514 -2.10 19.75 -0.53
C GLU A 514 -1.94 20.77 0.59
N HIS A 515 -1.15 20.38 1.60
CA HIS A 515 -0.51 21.30 2.54
C HIS A 515 0.94 21.54 2.08
N VAL A 516 1.21 22.69 1.44
CA VAL A 516 2.56 22.94 0.89
C VAL A 516 3.64 22.95 1.98
N VAL A 517 3.28 23.38 3.19
CA VAL A 517 4.02 23.05 4.41
C VAL A 517 3.38 21.82 5.04
N PRO A 518 4.04 20.65 5.03
CA PRO A 518 3.37 19.39 5.32
C PRO A 518 2.97 19.29 6.79
N GLN A 519 1.80 18.69 7.04
CA GLN A 519 1.18 18.65 8.37
C GLN A 519 2.04 17.98 9.44
N SER A 520 2.91 17.05 9.04
CA SER A 520 3.84 16.35 9.93
C SER A 520 4.87 17.27 10.56
N TRP A 521 5.20 18.40 9.93
CA TRP A 521 6.21 19.34 10.45
C TRP A 521 5.70 20.15 11.65
N PHE A 522 4.39 20.26 11.82
CA PHE A 522 3.75 20.99 12.91
C PHE A 522 2.73 20.16 13.69
N ALA A 523 2.79 18.83 13.55
CA ALA A 523 1.96 17.85 14.24
C ALA A 523 0.45 18.12 14.12
N LYS A 524 -0.02 18.51 12.92
CA LYS A 524 -1.45 18.79 12.62
C LYS A 524 -2.09 19.84 13.56
N ARG A 525 -1.30 20.68 14.23
CA ARG A 525 -1.81 21.68 15.18
C ARG A 525 -2.56 22.81 14.46
N GLU A 526 -3.70 23.20 15.03
CA GLU A 526 -4.39 24.44 14.65
C GLU A 526 -3.67 25.67 15.24
N PRO A 527 -3.74 26.85 14.58
CA PRO A 527 -4.50 27.15 13.37
C PRO A 527 -3.77 26.86 12.06
N MET A 528 -2.53 26.34 12.12
CA MET A 528 -1.73 26.07 10.92
C MET A 528 -2.44 25.10 9.98
N ARG A 529 -3.11 24.06 10.51
CA ARG A 529 -3.75 23.03 9.69
C ARG A 529 -4.85 23.56 8.77
N GLY A 530 -5.65 24.53 9.25
CA GLY A 530 -6.75 25.13 8.50
C GLY A 530 -6.43 26.45 7.78
N ASP A 531 -5.23 27.02 7.93
CA ASP A 531 -4.86 28.30 7.29
C ASP A 531 -4.86 28.20 5.76
N LEU A 532 -5.80 28.89 5.11
CA LEU A 532 -6.08 28.72 3.68
C LEU A 532 -4.94 29.18 2.76
N HIS A 533 -4.02 30.02 3.24
CA HIS A 533 -2.91 30.54 2.42
C HIS A 533 -1.89 29.49 2.02
N HIS A 534 -1.91 28.29 2.65
CA HIS A 534 -1.02 27.18 2.28
C HIS A 534 -1.77 25.89 1.93
N LEU A 535 -3.09 25.98 1.70
CA LEU A 535 -3.93 24.88 1.22
C LEU A 535 -4.24 25.03 -0.27
N PHE A 536 -4.03 23.97 -1.04
CA PHE A 536 -4.32 23.96 -2.48
C PHE A 536 -5.03 22.66 -2.88
N ALA A 537 -5.84 22.71 -3.92
CA ALA A 537 -6.38 21.54 -4.59
C ALA A 537 -5.21 20.74 -5.16
N CYS A 538 -5.16 19.45 -4.80
CA CYS A 538 -4.16 18.53 -5.32
C CYS A 538 -4.64 17.10 -5.18
N GLU A 539 -4.45 16.27 -6.21
CA GLU A 539 -4.88 14.88 -6.12
C GLU A 539 -4.05 14.11 -5.09
N PRO A 540 -4.62 13.08 -4.45
CA PRO A 540 -3.94 12.31 -3.41
C PRO A 540 -2.64 11.69 -3.91
N ASP A 541 -2.55 11.32 -5.19
CA ASP A 541 -1.33 10.77 -5.80
C ASP A 541 -0.18 11.78 -5.80
N CYS A 542 -0.43 13.03 -6.20
CA CYS A 542 0.61 14.06 -6.22
C CYS A 542 0.98 14.54 -4.82
N ASN A 543 0.00 14.66 -3.93
CA ASN A 543 0.23 14.93 -2.50
C ASN A 543 1.09 13.82 -1.87
N SER A 544 0.76 12.55 -2.15
CA SER A 544 1.52 11.38 -1.66
C SER A 544 2.91 11.27 -2.29
N PHE A 545 3.04 11.54 -3.59
CA PHE A 545 4.32 11.56 -4.30
C PHE A 545 5.28 12.59 -3.69
N ARG A 546 4.76 13.78 -3.38
CA ARG A 546 5.51 14.85 -2.69
C ARG A 546 5.89 14.45 -1.26
N GLY A 547 4.97 13.81 -0.52
CA GLY A 547 5.19 13.36 0.85
C GLY A 547 5.44 14.51 1.84
N ASN A 548 6.52 14.46 2.61
CA ASN A 548 6.90 15.49 3.58
C ASN A 548 8.27 16.13 3.30
N THR A 549 8.65 16.16 2.02
CA THR A 549 9.99 16.59 1.60
C THR A 549 10.07 18.10 1.36
N PRO A 550 11.18 18.75 1.75
CA PRO A 550 11.52 20.11 1.37
C PRO A 550 11.57 20.33 -0.15
N TYR A 551 11.12 21.51 -0.59
CA TYR A 551 11.31 21.92 -1.97
C TYR A 551 12.78 22.13 -2.34
N PHE A 552 13.12 21.72 -3.55
CA PHE A 552 14.43 21.82 -4.16
C PHE A 552 14.29 22.00 -5.68
N ASP A 553 15.32 22.54 -6.34
CA ASP A 553 15.35 22.70 -7.80
C ASP A 553 16.44 21.78 -8.36
N PHE A 554 16.05 20.69 -9.03
CA PHE A 554 17.01 19.73 -9.54
C PHE A 554 17.69 20.28 -10.79
N PRO A 555 19.00 20.00 -10.98
CA PRO A 555 19.62 20.20 -12.28
C PRO A 555 18.90 19.38 -13.36
N ASP A 556 18.86 19.89 -14.59
CA ASP A 556 18.18 19.21 -15.71
C ASP A 556 18.76 17.82 -16.05
N TYR A 557 20.00 17.57 -15.61
CA TYR A 557 20.69 16.29 -15.68
C TYR A 557 20.69 15.61 -14.31
N GLY A 558 20.18 14.38 -14.21
CA GLY A 558 20.13 13.62 -12.95
C GLY A 558 19.14 12.45 -12.97
N GLU A 559 19.32 11.52 -12.03
CA GLU A 559 18.56 10.26 -11.88
C GLU A 559 17.31 10.40 -11.00
N ALA A 560 16.88 11.63 -10.67
CA ALA A 560 15.70 11.86 -9.85
C ALA A 560 14.44 11.21 -10.44
N LEU A 561 13.64 10.56 -9.59
CA LEU A 561 12.37 9.95 -9.97
C LEU A 561 11.44 11.01 -10.56
N ARG A 562 10.92 10.78 -11.76
CA ARG A 562 10.06 11.74 -12.47
C ARG A 562 8.63 11.22 -12.58
N SER A 563 7.67 12.12 -12.36
CA SER A 563 6.24 11.90 -12.63
C SER A 563 5.61 13.20 -13.14
N ASP A 564 4.32 13.15 -13.50
CA ASP A 564 3.54 14.35 -13.86
C ASP A 564 3.41 15.35 -12.71
N CYS A 565 3.65 14.91 -11.47
CA CYS A 565 3.62 15.77 -10.28
C CYS A 565 4.94 16.53 -10.06
N GLY A 566 6.06 16.04 -10.60
CA GLY A 566 7.38 16.63 -10.37
C GLY A 566 8.53 15.62 -10.35
N ARG A 567 9.67 16.07 -9.85
CA ARG A 567 10.88 15.28 -9.65
C ARG A 567 11.12 15.07 -8.14
N ARG A 568 11.59 13.90 -7.77
CA ARG A 568 11.87 13.54 -6.38
C ARG A 568 13.15 12.73 -6.26
N ASP A 569 13.93 13.08 -5.24
CA ASP A 569 15.01 12.25 -4.70
C ASP A 569 14.84 12.11 -3.18
N PRO A 570 15.55 11.19 -2.51
CA PRO A 570 15.47 11.05 -1.06
C PRO A 570 15.76 12.37 -0.32
N GLY A 571 14.70 13.00 0.19
CA GLY A 571 14.76 14.23 0.99
C GLY A 571 14.53 15.54 0.24
N GLU A 572 14.29 15.51 -1.08
CA GLU A 572 14.15 16.71 -1.91
C GLU A 572 13.04 16.52 -2.98
N PHE A 573 12.29 17.58 -3.26
CA PHE A 573 11.19 17.56 -4.24
C PHE A 573 11.09 18.85 -5.07
N GLU A 574 10.93 18.68 -6.37
CA GLU A 574 10.69 19.77 -7.33
C GLU A 574 9.34 19.54 -8.00
N PRO A 575 8.34 20.41 -7.82
CA PRO A 575 7.05 20.22 -8.46
C PRO A 575 7.12 20.55 -9.95
N ALA A 576 6.36 19.81 -10.78
CA ALA A 576 6.30 20.05 -12.22
C ALA A 576 5.61 21.38 -12.54
N HIS A 577 4.56 21.71 -11.77
CA HIS A 577 3.81 22.95 -11.86
C HIS A 577 3.70 23.65 -10.50
N GLY A 578 3.19 24.88 -10.46
CA GLY A 578 2.87 25.55 -9.19
C GLY A 578 4.05 26.04 -8.35
N LYS A 579 5.30 25.98 -8.85
CA LYS A 579 6.52 26.41 -8.14
C LYS A 579 6.39 27.78 -7.45
N GLY A 580 5.92 28.80 -8.16
CA GLY A 580 5.77 30.16 -7.62
C GLY A 580 4.74 30.26 -6.49
N ALA A 581 3.57 29.63 -6.67
CA ALA A 581 2.50 29.63 -5.67
C ALA A 581 2.90 28.85 -4.41
N ALA A 582 3.51 27.67 -4.57
CA ALA A 582 4.06 26.87 -3.48
C ALA A 582 5.15 27.65 -2.70
N ALA A 583 6.01 28.37 -3.42
CA ALA A 583 7.04 29.21 -2.80
C ALA A 583 6.44 30.35 -1.98
N ARG A 584 5.51 31.13 -2.55
CA ARG A 584 4.83 32.23 -1.84
C ARG A 584 4.06 31.77 -0.61
N ALA A 585 3.35 30.66 -0.71
CA ALA A 585 2.62 30.08 0.40
C ALA A 585 3.56 29.60 1.51
N THR A 586 4.70 28.98 1.16
CA THR A 586 5.72 28.57 2.11
C THR A 586 6.38 29.77 2.81
N LEU A 587 6.75 30.81 2.06
CA LEU A 587 7.35 32.04 2.61
C LEU A 587 6.35 32.80 3.50
N TYR A 588 5.07 32.84 3.13
CA TYR A 588 3.99 33.33 4.00
C TYR A 588 3.89 32.51 5.29
N PHE A 589 3.97 31.18 5.22
CA PHE A 589 3.92 30.32 6.40
C PHE A 589 5.06 30.64 7.37
N LEU A 590 6.26 30.93 6.86
CA LEU A 590 7.40 31.37 7.68
C LEU A 590 7.14 32.73 8.36
N LEU A 591 6.48 33.67 7.67
CA LEU A 591 6.05 34.95 8.26
C LEU A 591 5.02 34.72 9.37
N ARG A 592 4.02 33.87 9.12
CA ARG A 592 2.88 33.68 10.02
C ARG A 592 3.22 32.80 11.22
N TYR A 593 4.10 31.82 11.07
CA TYR A 593 4.43 30.81 12.08
C TYR A 593 5.95 30.69 12.30
N PRO A 594 6.63 31.78 12.71
CA PRO A 594 8.08 31.75 12.89
C PRO A 594 8.49 30.70 13.93
N GLY A 595 9.55 29.97 13.61
CA GLY A 595 10.15 28.95 14.48
C GLY A 595 9.54 27.55 14.35
N VAL A 596 8.48 27.37 13.55
CA VAL A 596 7.81 26.07 13.37
C VAL A 596 8.58 25.16 12.41
N VAL A 597 9.04 25.70 11.28
CA VAL A 597 9.68 24.91 10.21
C VAL A 597 11.17 24.77 10.48
N ARG A 598 11.66 23.54 10.61
CA ARG A 598 13.09 23.20 10.87
C ARG A 598 13.76 22.44 9.73
N GLN A 599 12.96 21.98 8.78
CA GLN A 599 13.37 21.11 7.68
C GLN A 599 14.02 21.90 6.54
N TYR A 600 13.73 23.21 6.47
CA TYR A 600 14.38 24.11 5.52
C TYR A 600 15.72 24.62 6.05
N SER A 601 16.61 24.88 5.12
CA SER A 601 17.94 25.47 5.34
C SER A 601 18.11 26.62 4.36
N ALA A 602 19.21 27.38 4.48
CA ALA A 602 19.46 28.55 3.63
C ALA A 602 19.31 28.25 2.13
N ARG A 603 19.86 27.12 1.64
CA ARG A 603 19.73 26.71 0.23
C ARG A 603 18.28 26.54 -0.22
N HIS A 604 17.41 26.04 0.66
CA HIS A 604 16.01 25.84 0.32
C HIS A 604 15.26 27.18 0.29
N LEU A 605 15.62 28.13 1.17
CA LEU A 605 15.10 29.49 1.09
C LEU A 605 15.51 30.17 -0.21
N ASP A 606 16.75 29.99 -0.65
CA ASP A 606 17.24 30.51 -1.93
C ASP A 606 16.40 29.96 -3.10
N THR A 607 16.10 28.66 -3.10
CA THR A 607 15.20 28.03 -4.09
C THR A 607 13.80 28.67 -4.07
N LEU A 608 13.19 28.82 -2.90
CA LEU A 608 11.85 29.40 -2.77
C LEU A 608 11.81 30.86 -3.25
N LEU A 609 12.82 31.67 -2.90
CA LEU A 609 12.93 33.05 -3.34
C LEU A 609 13.16 33.14 -4.86
N ALA A 610 13.94 32.22 -5.43
CA ALA A 610 14.15 32.14 -6.86
C ALA A 610 12.86 31.81 -7.62
N TRP A 611 12.10 30.80 -7.16
CA TRP A 611 10.81 30.43 -7.76
C TRP A 611 9.76 31.54 -7.62
N HIS A 612 9.71 32.20 -6.45
CA HIS A 612 8.85 33.36 -6.22
C HIS A 612 9.13 34.49 -7.22
N ALA A 613 10.42 34.84 -7.40
CA ALA A 613 10.82 35.90 -8.32
C ALA A 613 10.60 35.52 -9.80
N ALA A 614 10.79 34.24 -10.15
CA ALA A 614 10.65 33.76 -11.53
C ALA A 614 9.18 33.67 -12.00
N THR A 615 8.22 33.55 -11.09
CA THR A 615 6.80 33.38 -11.44
C THR A 615 5.91 34.31 -10.61
N PRO A 616 5.69 35.57 -11.07
CA PRO A 616 4.82 36.54 -10.39
C PRO A 616 3.37 36.03 -10.21
N PRO A 617 2.63 36.54 -9.20
CA PRO A 617 1.26 36.11 -8.92
C PRO A 617 0.28 36.51 -10.04
N GLY A 618 -0.45 35.52 -10.56
CA GLY A 618 -1.49 35.71 -11.57
C GLY A 618 -2.87 36.04 -10.96
N ASP A 619 -3.86 36.20 -11.83
CA ASP A 619 -5.25 36.53 -11.44
C ASP A 619 -5.83 35.51 -10.44
N TRP A 620 -5.54 34.22 -10.61
CA TRP A 620 -5.98 33.17 -9.69
C TRP A 620 -5.42 33.34 -8.27
N GLU A 621 -4.15 33.73 -8.12
CA GLU A 621 -3.59 33.97 -6.78
C GLU A 621 -4.14 35.24 -6.13
N ARG A 622 -4.39 36.29 -6.92
CA ARG A 622 -5.01 37.53 -6.41
C ARG A 622 -6.44 37.27 -5.96
N HIS A 623 -7.23 36.57 -6.77
CA HIS A 623 -8.56 36.09 -6.41
C HIS A 623 -8.56 35.29 -5.10
N ARG A 624 -7.66 34.29 -5.00
CA ARG A 624 -7.45 33.52 -3.76
C ARG A 624 -7.17 34.42 -2.57
N ASN A 625 -6.20 35.33 -2.70
CA ASN A 625 -5.79 36.20 -1.60
C ASN A 625 -6.93 37.10 -1.10
N ALA A 626 -7.75 37.62 -2.02
CA ALA A 626 -8.94 38.42 -1.72
C ALA A 626 -10.01 37.60 -0.95
N LEU A 627 -10.34 36.40 -1.43
CA LEU A 627 -11.33 35.54 -0.76
C LEU A 627 -10.84 35.04 0.59
N ILE A 628 -9.56 34.68 0.69
CA ILE A 628 -8.93 34.27 1.93
C ILE A 628 -8.92 35.44 2.93
N PHE A 629 -8.65 36.66 2.49
CA PHE A 629 -8.76 37.85 3.33
C PHE A 629 -10.17 38.03 3.90
N ALA A 630 -11.20 37.94 3.07
CA ALA A 630 -12.58 38.00 3.52
C ALA A 630 -12.94 36.86 4.49
N ARG A 631 -12.31 35.69 4.35
CA ARG A 631 -12.57 34.49 5.16
C ARG A 631 -11.83 34.48 6.50
N GLN A 632 -10.51 34.67 6.51
CA GLN A 632 -9.65 34.56 7.70
C GLN A 632 -9.07 35.88 8.23
N GLY A 633 -9.19 36.98 7.46
CA GLY A 633 -8.85 38.35 7.88
C GLY A 633 -7.41 38.78 7.57
N ASN A 634 -6.52 37.85 7.26
CA ASN A 634 -5.14 38.13 6.89
C ASN A 634 -4.88 37.86 5.40
N ARG A 635 -3.96 38.64 4.83
CA ARG A 635 -3.49 38.54 3.45
C ARG A 635 -2.10 37.92 3.39
N ASN A 636 -1.76 37.29 2.27
CA ASN A 636 -0.40 36.91 1.93
C ASN A 636 0.33 38.11 1.29
N PRO A 637 1.32 38.73 1.99
CA PRO A 637 2.01 39.91 1.49
C PRO A 637 2.73 39.69 0.16
N LEU A 638 3.15 38.46 -0.13
CA LEU A 638 3.91 38.15 -1.35
C LEU A 638 3.04 37.95 -2.59
N ILE A 639 1.72 37.90 -2.43
CA ILE A 639 0.77 37.94 -3.55
C ILE A 639 0.43 39.40 -3.90
N ASP A 640 0.18 40.25 -2.89
CA ASP A 640 -0.13 41.67 -3.11
C ASP A 640 1.10 42.50 -3.50
N HIS A 641 2.24 42.19 -2.88
CA HIS A 641 3.52 42.89 -3.03
C HIS A 641 4.66 41.88 -3.29
N PRO A 642 4.68 41.22 -4.45
CA PRO A 642 5.71 40.22 -4.77
C PRO A 642 7.13 40.80 -4.70
N GLU A 643 7.30 42.09 -4.96
CA GLU A 643 8.59 42.78 -4.89
C GLU A 643 9.20 42.82 -3.49
N TRP A 644 8.40 42.65 -2.42
CA TRP A 644 8.92 42.64 -1.05
C TRP A 644 9.74 41.38 -0.73
N GLY A 645 9.59 40.30 -1.49
CA GLY A 645 10.29 39.03 -1.25
C GLY A 645 11.81 39.18 -1.16
N ALA A 646 12.44 40.00 -2.01
CA ALA A 646 13.88 40.24 -1.98
C ALA A 646 14.36 41.10 -0.80
N GLY A 647 13.44 41.82 -0.15
CA GLY A 647 13.74 42.78 0.89
C GLY A 647 13.53 42.27 2.32
N VAL A 648 13.08 41.03 2.50
CA VAL A 648 12.68 40.42 3.78
C VAL A 648 13.62 39.26 4.12
N ASP A 649 14.09 39.18 5.37
CA ASP A 649 14.90 38.06 5.83
C ASP A 649 14.02 36.91 6.35
N PHE A 650 13.71 35.96 5.46
CA PHE A 650 12.87 34.80 5.81
C PHE A 650 13.59 33.75 6.69
N SER A 651 14.91 33.87 6.87
CA SER A 651 15.64 32.96 7.77
C SER A 651 15.20 33.12 9.23
N GLU A 652 14.69 34.30 9.60
CA GLU A 652 14.08 34.59 10.90
C GLU A 652 12.82 33.74 11.18
N GLY A 653 12.18 33.22 10.13
CA GLY A 653 11.02 32.33 10.25
C GLY A 653 11.37 30.87 10.54
N LEU A 654 12.62 30.46 10.37
CA LEU A 654 13.05 29.08 10.59
C LEU A 654 13.23 28.75 12.08
N GLY A 655 12.86 27.54 12.46
CA GLY A 655 13.11 26.99 13.78
C GLY A 655 14.58 26.64 13.96
N ARG A 656 15.13 27.02 15.12
CA ARG A 656 16.49 26.65 15.55
C ARG A 656 16.54 25.27 16.19
#